data_AF-A0A937BK53-F1
#
_entry.id   AF-A0A937BK53-F1
#
_cell.length_a   1.000
_cell.length_b   1.000
_cell.length_c   1.000
_cell.angle_alpha   90.00
_cell.angle_beta   90.00
_cell.angle_gamma   90.00
#
_symmetry.space_group_name_H-M   'P 1'
#
loop_
_entity.id
_entity.type
_entity.pdbx_description
1 polymer ?
#
loop_
_entity_poly.entity_id
_entity_poly.type
_entity_poly.pdbx_seq_one_letter_code
_entity_poly.pdbx_strand_id
1 'polypeptide(L)'
;MVRPLSPFLRAALLIAPFAVGLSVHAQIPTQCLEIERILVDACIDQAACPGATEGQNEMVSFRTGPQVTALTDLVADWPNNSWNGLVQDGTTATLTSILNATITACGLLVEPPGGLIPPGSRVLLVTSTAMCTQANPFTNLTDTLYLIFQAPGNSSGHFANHNNGGTISPVPTGASALRTLVLTYLPMNCSDTATYDRSLLVNTMGTYGGNTADNDGSTAVFSWPGVAQVTYVNFGCQAPFVPNQVTIDDVVGTLCGGNGSVDLTASTSGPFTGALWSGGSGTFDDPASLSPTYTAGPNDLGDVVLSITATFACGDPVTVSVTIPAGNAPVVTITPDGPTTICPGEDVVLTASGADSYVWGNQATSTAITVTQAGTYNVTGTNACGTASAQITITQANGPTVTITPDGPTTICPGEEVVLTASGADTYLWNDQSDTPSITVTQAGTYSVTGTTACGTGTAQITITIANGPAVTITPDGPTVLCPGLSVTLTAEGATSYLWNTQEITASIIVTQPGTYGVTGTNSCGQADAQIVITAGTPPMITITPDGPTTFCAGGSVTLTASGADTYLWNAQQPGASITVTTAGTYVVEGTTACGNDGASIVVEVIDLSASFTADPLVGVAPLDVSFTNTSTAQGTSTSWAFGDGGTSTADSPDHSYLIDGTYNVVLTVSDQGCTSSATAVIIVGTGNTPPSSIFIPNVFSPNGDGVNDQLYLRAENMSVLDLSIYNRYGQEVARLKRGHESWDARTFSGETVPDGTYFYVFEANGLDGVKYKLNGVITVLR
;
A
#
# COMPACT_ATOMS: atom_id res chain seq x y z
N MET A 1 -5.49 24.45 -70.51
CA MET A 1 -4.31 23.99 -71.27
C MET A 1 -3.80 22.75 -70.54
N VAL A 2 -3.79 21.51 -71.02
CA VAL A 2 -3.97 20.88 -72.34
C VAL A 2 -4.42 19.42 -72.03
N ARG A 3 -5.44 18.90 -72.73
CA ARG A 3 -5.69 17.45 -72.89
C ARG A 3 -4.77 16.91 -73.99
N PRO A 4 -4.36 15.63 -73.96
CA PRO A 4 -4.90 14.67 -74.96
C PRO A 4 -5.02 13.23 -74.41
N LEU A 5 -6.13 12.51 -74.64
CA LEU A 5 -6.47 11.55 -75.72
C LEU A 5 -6.11 10.06 -75.41
N SER A 6 -7.09 9.21 -75.74
CA SER A 6 -7.24 7.74 -75.60
C SER A 6 -6.46 6.94 -76.69
N PRO A 7 -6.83 5.69 -77.09
CA PRO A 7 -7.31 4.45 -76.43
C PRO A 7 -6.40 3.23 -76.78
N PHE A 8 -6.64 2.00 -76.29
CA PHE A 8 -6.56 0.77 -77.13
C PHE A 8 -7.11 -0.48 -76.41
N LEU A 9 -7.77 -1.30 -77.24
CA LEU A 9 -8.58 -2.50 -76.98
C LEU A 9 -7.72 -3.79 -77.04
N ARG A 10 -8.30 -4.92 -76.56
CA ARG A 10 -7.95 -6.37 -76.72
C ARG A 10 -7.32 -6.99 -75.45
N ALA A 11 -7.68 -8.19 -74.99
CA ALA A 11 -8.37 -9.33 -75.60
C ALA A 11 -9.14 -10.15 -74.55
N ALA A 12 -10.31 -10.67 -74.92
CA ALA A 12 -11.00 -11.73 -74.19
C ALA A 12 -10.37 -13.08 -74.53
N LEU A 13 -10.00 -13.86 -73.51
CA LEU A 13 -9.49 -15.21 -73.62
C LEU A 13 -10.63 -16.19 -73.35
N LEU A 14 -11.10 -16.88 -74.39
CA LEU A 14 -12.03 -18.01 -74.29
C LEU A 14 -11.27 -19.23 -73.74
N ILE A 15 -11.71 -19.79 -72.63
CA ILE A 15 -11.26 -21.08 -72.10
C ILE A 15 -12.24 -22.14 -72.60
N ALA A 16 -11.73 -23.12 -73.36
CA ALA A 16 -12.45 -24.33 -73.73
C ALA A 16 -12.42 -25.33 -72.55
N PRO A 17 -13.54 -25.98 -72.17
CA PRO A 17 -13.51 -27.00 -71.13
C PRO A 17 -13.05 -28.34 -71.73
N PHE A 18 -12.00 -28.91 -71.13
CA PHE A 18 -11.60 -30.29 -71.33
C PHE A 18 -12.68 -31.19 -70.68
N ALA A 19 -13.56 -31.77 -71.49
CA ALA A 19 -14.46 -32.84 -71.04
C ALA A 19 -13.64 -34.13 -70.92
N VAL A 20 -13.21 -34.45 -69.71
CA VAL A 20 -12.78 -35.80 -69.37
C VAL A 20 -14.00 -36.68 -69.57
N GLY A 21 -13.97 -37.57 -70.58
CA GLY A 21 -15.05 -38.50 -70.83
C GLY A 21 -15.30 -39.35 -69.59
N LEU A 22 -16.47 -39.17 -68.97
CA LEU A 22 -16.95 -40.11 -67.97
C LEU A 22 -17.07 -41.48 -68.65
N SER A 23 -16.42 -42.50 -68.08
CA SER A 23 -16.73 -43.89 -68.38
C SER A 23 -18.23 -44.09 -68.10
N VAL A 24 -19.04 -44.26 -69.15
CA VAL A 24 -20.50 -44.33 -68.99
C VAL A 24 -20.88 -45.76 -68.65
N HIS A 25 -21.26 -46.01 -67.39
CA HIS A 25 -21.90 -47.27 -66.95
C HIS A 25 -23.37 -47.19 -67.30
N ALA A 26 -23.83 -48.00 -68.25
CA ALA A 26 -25.18 -47.87 -68.78
C ALA A 26 -25.84 -49.22 -68.99
N GLN A 27 -27.16 -49.23 -68.78
CA GLN A 27 -28.07 -50.25 -69.27
C GLN A 27 -28.85 -49.68 -70.48
N ILE A 28 -29.16 -50.53 -71.46
CA ILE A 28 -30.03 -50.19 -72.60
C ILE A 28 -31.34 -51.00 -72.47
N PRO A 29 -32.31 -50.52 -71.66
CA PRO A 29 -33.52 -51.27 -71.36
C PRO A 29 -34.34 -51.54 -72.61
N THR A 30 -35.08 -52.66 -72.62
CA THR A 30 -35.98 -53.00 -73.72
C THR A 30 -37.36 -53.41 -73.22
N GLN A 31 -38.33 -53.51 -74.14
CA GLN A 31 -39.67 -53.99 -73.80
C GLN A 31 -39.77 -55.52 -73.75
N CYS A 32 -38.76 -56.25 -74.22
CA CYS A 32 -38.77 -57.71 -74.29
C CYS A 32 -38.03 -58.38 -73.13
N LEU A 33 -37.00 -57.73 -72.59
CA LEU A 33 -36.16 -58.20 -71.50
C LEU A 33 -35.60 -56.99 -70.74
N GLU A 34 -35.44 -57.15 -69.42
CA GLU A 34 -34.86 -56.12 -68.56
C GLU A 34 -33.90 -56.75 -67.55
N ILE A 35 -32.60 -56.53 -67.70
CA ILE A 35 -31.55 -56.90 -66.75
C ILE A 35 -31.72 -56.03 -65.50
N GLU A 36 -32.07 -56.63 -64.37
CA GLU A 36 -32.26 -55.88 -63.12
C GLU A 36 -30.94 -55.79 -62.33
N ARG A 37 -30.18 -56.89 -62.25
CA ARG A 37 -28.97 -57.00 -61.41
C ARG A 37 -27.99 -58.05 -61.90
N ILE A 38 -26.71 -57.86 -61.61
CA ILE A 38 -25.63 -58.83 -61.88
C ILE A 38 -24.82 -59.06 -60.61
N LEU A 39 -24.72 -60.31 -60.16
CA LEU A 39 -23.74 -60.73 -59.14
C LEU A 39 -22.43 -61.04 -59.86
N VAL A 40 -21.44 -60.19 -59.65
CA VAL A 40 -20.19 -60.15 -60.44
C VAL A 40 -19.07 -60.96 -59.79
N ASP A 41 -19.19 -61.22 -58.50
CA ASP A 41 -18.20 -61.93 -57.71
C ASP A 41 -18.96 -62.83 -56.75
N ALA A 42 -19.14 -64.10 -57.08
CA ALA A 42 -19.96 -65.00 -56.30
C ALA A 42 -19.09 -65.92 -55.46
N CYS A 43 -19.43 -66.04 -54.18
CA CYS A 43 -18.59 -66.73 -53.20
C CYS A 43 -18.32 -68.18 -53.57
N ILE A 44 -17.09 -68.61 -53.29
CA ILE A 44 -16.71 -70.02 -53.33
C ILE A 44 -16.13 -70.43 -51.98
N ASP A 45 -16.89 -71.26 -51.27
CA ASP A 45 -16.34 -71.99 -50.14
C ASP A 45 -15.69 -73.27 -50.66
N GLN A 46 -14.35 -73.26 -50.81
CA GLN A 46 -13.58 -74.44 -51.25
C GLN A 46 -13.65 -75.60 -50.25
N ALA A 47 -13.98 -75.34 -48.98
CA ALA A 47 -14.16 -76.39 -47.97
C ALA A 47 -15.53 -77.05 -48.10
N ALA A 48 -16.59 -76.27 -48.37
CA ALA A 48 -17.94 -76.78 -48.59
C ALA A 48 -18.17 -77.35 -50.00
N CYS A 49 -17.48 -76.82 -51.01
CA CYS A 49 -17.62 -77.16 -52.42
C CYS A 49 -16.26 -77.46 -53.08
N PRO A 50 -15.60 -78.60 -52.75
CA PRO A 50 -14.28 -78.94 -53.27
C PRO A 50 -14.30 -79.10 -54.80
N GLY A 51 -13.47 -78.32 -55.50
CA GLY A 51 -13.35 -78.40 -56.97
C GLY A 51 -14.22 -77.42 -57.76
N ALA A 52 -15.00 -76.57 -57.09
CA ALA A 52 -15.66 -75.43 -57.73
C ALA A 52 -14.62 -74.38 -58.17
N THR A 53 -14.79 -73.76 -59.34
CA THR A 53 -13.87 -72.74 -59.88
C THR A 53 -14.54 -71.36 -59.91
N GLU A 54 -13.75 -70.30 -59.66
CA GLU A 54 -14.18 -68.89 -59.79
C GLU A 54 -14.83 -68.64 -61.16
N GLY A 55 -16.01 -68.00 -61.15
CA GLY A 55 -16.85 -67.79 -62.34
C GLY A 55 -18.00 -68.80 -62.56
N GLN A 56 -18.09 -69.88 -61.76
CA GLN A 56 -19.21 -70.85 -61.86
C GLN A 56 -20.46 -70.46 -61.08
N ASN A 57 -20.36 -69.50 -60.14
CA ASN A 57 -21.45 -69.10 -59.23
C ASN A 57 -22.06 -67.75 -59.59
N GLU A 58 -21.64 -67.12 -60.67
CA GLU A 58 -22.15 -65.81 -61.09
C GLU A 58 -23.62 -65.91 -61.51
N MET A 59 -24.37 -64.83 -61.23
CA MET A 59 -25.82 -64.81 -61.42
C MET A 59 -26.30 -63.50 -62.02
N VAL A 60 -27.34 -63.57 -62.85
CA VAL A 60 -28.01 -62.41 -63.44
C VAL A 60 -29.50 -62.48 -63.16
N SER A 61 -30.05 -61.44 -62.54
CA SER A 61 -31.50 -61.28 -62.38
C SER A 61 -32.03 -60.42 -63.52
N PHE A 62 -33.07 -60.89 -64.20
CA PHE A 62 -33.76 -60.13 -65.24
C PHE A 62 -35.27 -60.41 -65.26
N ARG A 63 -36.02 -59.58 -65.96
CA ARG A 63 -37.46 -59.74 -66.17
C ARG A 63 -37.78 -60.01 -67.63
N THR A 64 -38.69 -60.95 -67.90
CA THR A 64 -39.22 -61.17 -69.24
C THR A 64 -40.30 -60.15 -69.58
N GLY A 65 -40.39 -59.79 -70.86
CA GLY A 65 -41.42 -58.93 -71.39
C GLY A 65 -42.80 -59.61 -71.45
N PRO A 66 -43.75 -59.04 -72.21
CA PRO A 66 -45.15 -59.50 -72.22
C PRO A 66 -45.39 -60.81 -73.00
N GLN A 67 -44.35 -61.46 -73.55
CA GLN A 67 -44.47 -62.69 -74.33
C GLN A 67 -43.90 -63.89 -73.56
N VAL A 68 -44.45 -65.08 -73.82
CA VAL A 68 -43.86 -66.34 -73.32
C VAL A 68 -42.48 -66.51 -73.96
N THR A 69 -41.47 -66.78 -73.15
CA THR A 69 -40.07 -66.84 -73.58
C THR A 69 -39.58 -68.28 -73.53
N ALA A 70 -39.25 -68.87 -74.68
CA ALA A 70 -38.63 -70.21 -74.72
C ALA A 70 -37.13 -70.11 -74.41
N LEU A 71 -36.59 -71.13 -73.72
CA LEU A 71 -35.15 -71.15 -73.38
C LEU A 71 -34.23 -71.16 -74.60
N THR A 72 -34.67 -71.72 -75.73
CA THR A 72 -33.93 -71.75 -77.00
C THR A 72 -33.87 -70.40 -77.71
N ASP A 73 -34.72 -69.46 -77.31
CA ASP A 73 -34.87 -68.15 -77.93
C ASP A 73 -34.05 -67.07 -77.21
N LEU A 74 -33.45 -67.41 -76.07
CA LEU A 74 -32.56 -66.52 -75.31
C LEU A 74 -31.13 -66.75 -75.74
N VAL A 75 -30.33 -65.69 -75.82
CA VAL A 75 -28.88 -65.73 -76.03
C VAL A 75 -28.21 -64.73 -75.08
N ALA A 76 -27.18 -65.15 -74.35
CA ALA A 76 -26.38 -64.26 -73.51
C ALA A 76 -24.97 -64.10 -74.10
N ASP A 77 -24.53 -62.88 -74.38
CA ASP A 77 -23.15 -62.63 -74.82
C ASP A 77 -22.36 -62.01 -73.67
N TRP A 78 -21.34 -62.74 -73.20
CA TRP A 78 -20.49 -62.32 -72.09
C TRP A 78 -19.23 -61.61 -72.62
N PRO A 79 -18.55 -60.78 -71.80
CA PRO A 79 -17.43 -59.94 -72.25
C PRO A 79 -16.29 -60.65 -72.99
N ASN A 80 -16.06 -61.94 -72.72
CA ASN A 80 -14.94 -62.71 -73.29
C ASN A 80 -15.36 -64.07 -73.86
N ASN A 81 -16.65 -64.40 -73.86
CA ASN A 81 -17.15 -65.67 -74.40
C ASN A 81 -18.63 -65.59 -74.77
N SER A 82 -19.02 -66.29 -75.83
CA SER A 82 -20.43 -66.47 -76.19
C SER A 82 -21.03 -67.64 -75.41
N TRP A 83 -22.31 -67.53 -75.08
CA TRP A 83 -23.05 -68.54 -74.34
C TRP A 83 -23.45 -69.75 -75.21
N ASN A 84 -23.39 -70.94 -74.62
CA ASN A 84 -23.53 -72.25 -75.30
C ASN A 84 -24.91 -72.91 -75.10
N GLY A 85 -25.98 -72.13 -74.89
CA GLY A 85 -27.34 -72.66 -74.69
C GLY A 85 -27.73 -72.87 -73.21
N LEU A 86 -29.04 -72.97 -72.95
CA LEU A 86 -29.62 -73.24 -71.62
C LEU A 86 -29.80 -74.75 -71.50
N VAL A 87 -29.52 -75.30 -70.32
CA VAL A 87 -29.78 -76.71 -70.02
C VAL A 87 -30.81 -76.81 -68.93
N GLN A 88 -31.73 -77.75 -69.12
CA GLN A 88 -32.68 -78.19 -68.12
C GLN A 88 -32.62 -79.72 -68.09
N ASP A 89 -31.89 -80.27 -67.14
CA ASP A 89 -31.63 -81.70 -67.03
C ASP A 89 -31.71 -82.16 -65.56
N GLY A 90 -31.39 -83.43 -65.30
CA GLY A 90 -31.44 -83.97 -63.94
C GLY A 90 -30.48 -83.28 -62.98
N THR A 91 -29.38 -82.70 -63.48
CA THR A 91 -28.40 -81.97 -62.66
C THR A 91 -28.97 -80.63 -62.24
N THR A 92 -29.54 -79.85 -63.17
CA THR A 92 -30.18 -78.56 -62.82
C THR A 92 -31.36 -78.77 -61.87
N ALA A 93 -32.19 -79.80 -62.10
CA ALA A 93 -33.33 -80.12 -61.23
C ALA A 93 -32.91 -80.41 -59.78
N THR A 94 -31.78 -81.11 -59.63
CA THR A 94 -31.22 -81.42 -58.31
C THR A 94 -30.73 -80.15 -57.62
N LEU A 95 -30.02 -79.27 -58.32
CA LEU A 95 -29.52 -78.00 -57.76
C LEU A 95 -30.67 -77.06 -57.36
N THR A 96 -31.67 -76.91 -58.24
CA THR A 96 -32.88 -76.13 -57.94
C THR A 96 -33.54 -76.63 -56.68
N SER A 97 -33.70 -77.95 -56.53
CA SER A 97 -34.29 -78.54 -55.32
C SER A 97 -33.47 -78.27 -54.05
N ILE A 98 -32.14 -78.29 -54.12
CA ILE A 98 -31.27 -78.02 -52.96
C ILE A 98 -31.38 -76.55 -52.54
N LEU A 99 -31.32 -75.61 -53.49
CA LEU A 99 -31.48 -74.19 -53.21
C LEU A 99 -32.85 -73.87 -52.64
N ASN A 100 -33.89 -74.48 -53.20
CA ASN A 100 -35.26 -74.33 -52.73
C ASN A 100 -35.45 -74.80 -51.27
N ALA A 101 -34.67 -75.78 -50.83
CA ALA A 101 -34.67 -76.23 -49.42
C ALA A 101 -33.97 -75.24 -48.45
N THR A 102 -33.21 -74.27 -48.96
CA THR A 102 -32.61 -73.21 -48.13
C THR A 102 -33.60 -72.09 -47.78
N ILE A 103 -34.73 -72.02 -48.48
CA ILE A 103 -35.76 -71.00 -48.31
C ILE A 103 -36.55 -71.31 -47.03
N THR A 104 -36.55 -70.38 -46.08
CA THR A 104 -37.39 -70.46 -44.87
C THR A 104 -38.65 -69.60 -44.95
N ALA A 105 -38.69 -68.66 -45.89
CA ALA A 105 -39.86 -67.87 -46.24
C ALA A 105 -40.76 -68.62 -47.26
N CYS A 106 -41.81 -67.98 -47.78
CA CYS A 106 -42.78 -68.59 -48.68
C CYS A 106 -42.36 -68.71 -50.17
N GLY A 107 -41.19 -68.20 -50.53
CA GLY A 107 -40.75 -68.12 -51.92
C GLY A 107 -40.39 -69.47 -52.52
N LEU A 108 -40.23 -69.50 -53.84
CA LEU A 108 -39.97 -70.73 -54.57
C LEU A 108 -39.04 -70.47 -55.75
N LEU A 109 -38.06 -71.36 -55.95
CA LEU A 109 -37.29 -71.44 -57.18
C LEU A 109 -37.94 -72.47 -58.10
N VAL A 110 -38.34 -72.04 -59.30
CA VAL A 110 -39.07 -72.87 -60.26
C VAL A 110 -38.27 -73.00 -61.53
N GLU A 111 -38.03 -74.23 -61.98
CA GLU A 111 -37.52 -74.40 -63.34
C GLU A 111 -38.63 -74.15 -64.37
N PRO A 112 -38.33 -73.50 -65.52
CA PRO A 112 -39.32 -73.26 -66.56
C PRO A 112 -39.95 -74.57 -67.06
N PRO A 113 -41.26 -74.79 -66.89
CA PRO A 113 -41.90 -76.01 -67.36
C PRO A 113 -41.80 -76.15 -68.88
N GLY A 114 -41.24 -77.26 -69.36
CA GLY A 114 -41.04 -77.50 -70.79
C GLY A 114 -40.10 -76.49 -71.47
N GLY A 115 -39.25 -75.81 -70.70
CA GLY A 115 -38.37 -74.76 -71.22
C GLY A 115 -39.11 -73.47 -71.63
N LEU A 116 -40.27 -73.19 -71.04
CA LEU A 116 -41.05 -71.97 -71.30
C LEU A 116 -41.17 -71.11 -70.03
N ILE A 117 -40.76 -69.85 -70.14
CA ILE A 117 -40.86 -68.85 -69.08
C ILE A 117 -42.12 -68.00 -69.32
N PRO A 118 -43.02 -67.84 -68.34
CA PRO A 118 -44.20 -67.01 -68.51
C PRO A 118 -43.90 -65.50 -68.70
N PRO A 119 -44.83 -64.73 -69.28
CA PRO A 119 -44.69 -63.28 -69.44
C PRO A 119 -44.48 -62.56 -68.11
N GLY A 120 -43.65 -61.50 -68.10
CA GLY A 120 -43.45 -60.64 -66.92
C GLY A 120 -42.70 -61.29 -65.75
N SER A 121 -42.22 -62.52 -65.92
CA SER A 121 -41.60 -63.31 -64.86
C SER A 121 -40.23 -62.78 -64.51
N ARG A 122 -39.87 -62.87 -63.23
CA ARG A 122 -38.49 -62.69 -62.77
C ARG A 122 -37.73 -63.99 -62.98
N VAL A 123 -36.55 -63.86 -63.57
CA VAL A 123 -35.69 -64.97 -63.93
C VAL A 123 -34.32 -64.74 -63.32
N LEU A 124 -33.79 -65.78 -62.70
CA LEU A 124 -32.41 -65.83 -62.25
C LEU A 124 -31.63 -66.78 -63.16
N LEU A 125 -30.68 -66.23 -63.90
CA LEU A 125 -29.75 -66.99 -64.74
C LEU A 125 -28.47 -67.28 -63.99
N VAL A 126 -28.09 -68.55 -63.91
CA VAL A 126 -26.83 -69.04 -63.34
C VAL A 126 -25.87 -69.41 -64.46
N THR A 127 -24.61 -68.96 -64.36
CA THR A 127 -23.59 -69.11 -65.42
C THR A 127 -23.05 -70.54 -65.59
N SER A 128 -23.40 -71.49 -64.72
CA SER A 128 -22.92 -72.89 -64.80
C SER A 128 -23.81 -73.89 -64.06
N THR A 129 -23.87 -75.14 -64.57
CA THR A 129 -24.46 -76.29 -63.85
C THR A 129 -23.57 -76.83 -62.72
N ALA A 130 -22.41 -76.23 -62.46
CA ALA A 130 -21.48 -76.63 -61.40
C ALA A 130 -21.54 -75.68 -60.18
N MET A 131 -22.63 -74.93 -60.01
CA MET A 131 -22.73 -73.94 -58.93
C MET A 131 -22.70 -74.56 -57.52
N CYS A 132 -22.07 -73.86 -56.59
CA CYS A 132 -22.06 -74.19 -55.16
C CYS A 132 -23.33 -73.66 -54.48
N THR A 133 -24.27 -74.56 -54.18
CA THR A 133 -25.56 -74.20 -53.57
C THR A 133 -25.48 -73.81 -52.09
N GLN A 134 -24.41 -74.19 -51.40
CA GLN A 134 -24.20 -73.83 -49.99
C GLN A 134 -23.69 -72.40 -49.80
N ALA A 135 -22.97 -71.86 -50.79
CA ALA A 135 -22.42 -70.52 -50.72
C ALA A 135 -23.45 -69.42 -50.98
N ASN A 136 -24.59 -69.72 -51.63
CA ASN A 136 -25.57 -68.73 -52.05
C ASN A 136 -27.01 -69.09 -51.61
N PRO A 137 -27.37 -68.89 -50.33
CA PRO A 137 -28.68 -69.28 -49.79
C PRO A 137 -29.81 -68.30 -50.16
N PHE A 138 -31.04 -68.81 -50.30
CA PHE A 138 -32.26 -68.05 -50.61
C PHE A 138 -33.22 -67.91 -49.41
N THR A 139 -32.68 -67.92 -48.19
CA THR A 139 -33.43 -68.03 -46.92
C THR A 139 -34.64 -67.10 -46.81
N ASN A 140 -34.51 -65.84 -47.24
CA ASN A 140 -35.57 -64.82 -47.14
C ASN A 140 -36.37 -64.61 -48.43
N LEU A 141 -36.33 -65.55 -49.38
CA LEU A 141 -37.09 -65.41 -50.62
C LEU A 141 -38.60 -65.48 -50.33
N THR A 142 -39.35 -64.44 -50.67
CA THR A 142 -40.80 -64.32 -50.46
C THR A 142 -41.59 -64.31 -51.78
N ASP A 143 -40.96 -64.65 -52.90
CA ASP A 143 -41.53 -64.58 -54.25
C ASP A 143 -41.10 -65.81 -55.08
N THR A 144 -41.76 -66.05 -56.21
CA THR A 144 -41.39 -67.12 -57.15
C THR A 144 -40.43 -66.59 -58.21
N LEU A 145 -39.23 -67.18 -58.29
CA LEU A 145 -38.25 -66.88 -59.33
C LEU A 145 -38.10 -68.07 -60.27
N TYR A 146 -38.02 -67.80 -61.58
CA TYR A 146 -37.65 -68.83 -62.54
C TYR A 146 -36.14 -69.00 -62.57
N LEU A 147 -35.64 -70.19 -62.27
CA LEU A 147 -34.22 -70.48 -62.22
C LEU A 147 -33.78 -71.20 -63.50
N ILE A 148 -32.76 -70.67 -64.17
CA ILE A 148 -32.23 -71.23 -65.42
C ILE A 148 -30.70 -71.33 -65.37
N PHE A 149 -30.14 -72.31 -66.07
CA PHE A 149 -28.71 -72.63 -66.04
C PHE A 149 -28.12 -72.66 -67.45
N GLN A 150 -26.87 -72.18 -67.57
CA GLN A 150 -26.06 -72.38 -68.75
C GLN A 150 -25.58 -73.84 -68.89
N ALA A 151 -25.45 -74.32 -70.13
CA ALA A 151 -24.94 -75.65 -70.45
C ALA A 151 -23.52 -75.95 -69.90
N PRO A 152 -23.22 -77.21 -69.53
CA PRO A 152 -21.87 -77.61 -69.12
C PRO A 152 -20.80 -77.38 -70.21
N GLY A 153 -19.57 -77.06 -69.81
CA GLY A 153 -18.40 -77.01 -70.71
C GLY A 153 -17.86 -75.61 -71.03
N ASN A 154 -18.43 -74.55 -70.45
CA ASN A 154 -17.88 -73.20 -70.55
C ASN A 154 -17.30 -72.74 -69.19
N SER A 155 -15.98 -72.82 -69.05
CA SER A 155 -15.24 -72.42 -67.84
C SER A 155 -14.32 -71.21 -68.05
N SER A 156 -14.39 -70.56 -69.21
CA SER A 156 -13.51 -69.43 -69.56
C SER A 156 -14.34 -68.16 -69.72
N GLY A 157 -14.18 -67.19 -68.81
CA GLY A 157 -14.57 -65.81 -69.04
C GLY A 157 -15.96 -65.36 -68.58
N HIS A 158 -16.57 -66.01 -67.59
CA HIS A 158 -17.73 -65.44 -66.88
C HIS A 158 -17.21 -64.30 -66.00
N PHE A 159 -17.76 -63.10 -66.24
CA PHE A 159 -17.45 -61.72 -65.80
C PHE A 159 -16.01 -61.29 -65.41
N ALA A 160 -15.19 -62.19 -64.88
CA ALA A 160 -13.75 -62.08 -64.65
C ALA A 160 -13.40 -60.83 -63.84
N ASN A 161 -13.81 -60.87 -62.58
CA ASN A 161 -13.39 -59.99 -61.49
C ASN A 161 -11.89 -60.16 -61.16
N HIS A 162 -11.32 -61.38 -61.26
CA HIS A 162 -9.90 -61.69 -60.99
C HIS A 162 -9.02 -61.77 -62.27
N ASN A 163 -7.71 -61.46 -62.19
CA ASN A 163 -6.76 -61.58 -63.32
C ASN A 163 -6.15 -62.99 -63.35
N ASN A 164 -6.13 -63.65 -64.52
CA ASN A 164 -5.52 -64.98 -64.72
C ASN A 164 -4.09 -65.04 -64.13
N GLY A 165 -3.88 -65.76 -63.01
CA GLY A 165 -2.54 -65.92 -62.42
C GLY A 165 -2.38 -65.87 -60.88
N GLY A 166 -3.44 -66.08 -60.09
CA GLY A 166 -3.36 -66.34 -58.64
C GLY A 166 -2.71 -65.24 -57.76
N THR A 167 -2.49 -64.04 -58.29
CA THR A 167 -2.03 -62.88 -57.52
C THR A 167 -2.98 -61.72 -57.80
N ILE A 168 -3.74 -61.31 -56.78
CA ILE A 168 -4.58 -60.11 -56.81
C ILE A 168 -3.67 -58.92 -57.12
N SER A 169 -3.82 -58.35 -58.32
CA SER A 169 -3.05 -57.21 -58.82
C SER A 169 -4.00 -56.01 -58.99
N PRO A 170 -3.50 -54.76 -58.87
CA PRO A 170 -4.26 -53.59 -58.45
C PRO A 170 -5.33 -53.17 -59.48
N VAL A 171 -6.25 -52.30 -59.02
CA VAL A 171 -7.34 -51.67 -59.76
C VAL A 171 -7.02 -51.59 -61.27
N PRO A 172 -7.72 -52.37 -62.13
CA PRO A 172 -7.58 -52.26 -63.57
C PRO A 172 -7.89 -50.83 -63.98
N THR A 173 -6.97 -50.16 -64.67
CA THR A 173 -7.18 -48.77 -65.13
C THR A 173 -7.55 -48.74 -66.61
N GLY A 174 -8.52 -47.90 -66.98
CA GLY A 174 -8.94 -47.70 -68.37
C GLY A 174 -9.91 -48.76 -68.92
N ALA A 175 -9.95 -48.92 -70.25
CA ALA A 175 -10.93 -49.76 -70.98
C ALA A 175 -10.95 -51.25 -70.57
N SER A 176 -9.92 -51.74 -69.89
CA SER A 176 -9.85 -53.11 -69.35
C SER A 176 -10.69 -53.35 -68.09
N ALA A 177 -11.32 -52.31 -67.53
CA ALA A 177 -12.14 -52.37 -66.31
C ALA A 177 -13.64 -52.55 -66.59
N LEU A 178 -14.12 -52.13 -67.77
CA LEU A 178 -15.53 -52.31 -68.15
C LEU A 178 -15.84 -53.75 -68.53
N ARG A 179 -17.06 -54.18 -68.20
CA ARG A 179 -17.65 -55.48 -68.54
C ARG A 179 -19.06 -55.24 -69.05
N THR A 180 -19.40 -55.88 -70.17
CA THR A 180 -20.71 -55.76 -70.82
C THR A 180 -21.35 -57.13 -71.00
N LEU A 181 -22.56 -57.30 -70.50
CA LEU A 181 -23.46 -58.40 -70.83
C LEU A 181 -24.49 -57.92 -71.84
N VAL A 182 -24.74 -58.71 -72.89
CA VAL A 182 -25.89 -58.51 -73.78
C VAL A 182 -26.81 -59.73 -73.68
N LEU A 183 -28.06 -59.53 -73.27
CA LEU A 183 -29.07 -60.58 -73.26
C LEU A 183 -30.06 -60.34 -74.40
N THR A 184 -30.13 -61.26 -75.35
CA THR A 184 -30.94 -61.16 -76.57
C THR A 184 -32.08 -62.16 -76.57
N TYR A 185 -33.29 -61.69 -76.88
CA TYR A 185 -34.44 -62.49 -77.25
C TYR A 185 -34.58 -62.54 -78.78
N LEU A 186 -34.22 -63.70 -79.37
CA LEU A 186 -34.07 -63.90 -80.81
C LEU A 186 -35.36 -63.66 -81.62
N PRO A 187 -36.56 -64.13 -81.21
CA PRO A 187 -37.78 -63.99 -82.01
C PRO A 187 -38.18 -62.54 -82.30
N MET A 188 -37.79 -61.62 -81.42
CA MET A 188 -38.03 -60.18 -81.58
C MET A 188 -36.76 -59.40 -81.95
N ASN A 189 -35.62 -60.09 -82.11
CA ASN A 189 -34.29 -59.50 -82.27
C ASN A 189 -34.05 -58.31 -81.32
N CYS A 190 -34.43 -58.52 -80.06
CA CYS A 190 -34.48 -57.48 -79.05
C CYS A 190 -33.55 -57.86 -77.91
N SER A 191 -32.66 -56.94 -77.52
CA SER A 191 -31.57 -57.23 -76.60
C SER A 191 -31.42 -56.14 -75.55
N ASP A 192 -31.35 -56.53 -74.28
CA ASP A 192 -30.92 -55.63 -73.21
C ASP A 192 -29.41 -55.77 -73.00
N THR A 193 -28.75 -54.65 -72.78
CA THR A 193 -27.30 -54.58 -72.59
C THR A 193 -26.99 -53.91 -71.27
N ALA A 194 -26.19 -54.53 -70.43
CA ALA A 194 -25.76 -54.00 -69.14
C ALA A 194 -24.24 -53.88 -69.09
N THR A 195 -23.73 -52.66 -68.89
CA THR A 195 -22.29 -52.39 -68.75
C THR A 195 -21.98 -51.84 -67.36
N TYR A 196 -21.04 -52.48 -66.67
CA TYR A 196 -20.54 -52.05 -65.37
C TYR A 196 -19.01 -52.04 -65.37
N ASP A 197 -18.42 -51.41 -64.36
CA ASP A 197 -16.99 -51.29 -64.15
C ASP A 197 -16.58 -52.11 -62.95
N ARG A 198 -15.79 -53.15 -63.21
CA ARG A 198 -15.33 -54.02 -62.15
C ARG A 198 -14.39 -53.31 -61.17
N SER A 199 -13.84 -52.13 -61.52
CA SER A 199 -13.01 -51.34 -60.59
C SER A 199 -13.80 -50.80 -59.39
N LEU A 200 -15.13 -50.74 -59.49
CA LEU A 200 -16.02 -50.23 -58.46
C LEU A 200 -16.54 -51.34 -57.53
N LEU A 201 -16.16 -52.59 -57.78
CA LEU A 201 -16.39 -53.69 -56.86
C LEU A 201 -15.44 -53.52 -55.67
N VAL A 202 -16.01 -53.02 -54.57
CA VAL A 202 -15.30 -52.83 -53.30
C VAL A 202 -15.99 -53.65 -52.23
N ASN A 203 -15.20 -54.17 -51.29
CA ASN A 203 -15.76 -54.86 -50.13
C ASN A 203 -16.56 -53.90 -49.22
N THR A 204 -17.21 -54.44 -48.19
CA THR A 204 -17.94 -53.67 -47.17
C THR A 204 -17.09 -52.63 -46.43
N MET A 205 -15.76 -52.69 -46.57
CA MET A 205 -14.79 -51.73 -46.02
C MET A 205 -14.23 -50.73 -47.05
N GLY A 206 -14.75 -50.73 -48.29
CA GLY A 206 -14.38 -49.76 -49.33
C GLY A 206 -13.01 -49.99 -49.97
N THR A 207 -12.44 -51.20 -49.86
CA THR A 207 -11.14 -51.56 -50.46
C THR A 207 -11.29 -52.48 -51.67
N TYR A 208 -10.36 -52.38 -52.63
CA TYR A 208 -10.36 -53.11 -53.90
C TYR A 208 -9.55 -54.40 -53.82
N GLY A 209 -10.21 -55.56 -53.95
CA GLY A 209 -9.59 -56.89 -54.02
C GLY A 209 -8.87 -57.34 -52.74
N GLY A 210 -9.07 -58.59 -52.32
CA GLY A 210 -8.36 -59.18 -51.19
C GLY A 210 -8.61 -60.68 -51.03
N ASN A 211 -7.70 -61.37 -50.34
CA ASN A 211 -7.76 -62.84 -50.11
C ASN A 211 -8.64 -63.24 -48.90
N THR A 212 -9.53 -62.35 -48.43
CA THR A 212 -10.46 -62.64 -47.33
C THR A 212 -11.88 -62.76 -47.85
N ALA A 213 -12.68 -63.63 -47.24
CA ALA A 213 -14.07 -63.95 -47.57
C ALA A 213 -15.04 -62.74 -47.62
N ASP A 214 -14.56 -61.53 -47.28
CA ASP A 214 -15.32 -60.27 -47.30
C ASP A 214 -15.33 -59.60 -48.69
N ASN A 215 -14.55 -60.11 -49.65
CA ASN A 215 -14.44 -59.54 -51.01
C ASN A 215 -15.40 -60.16 -52.02
N ASP A 216 -15.98 -61.32 -51.71
CA ASP A 216 -16.90 -62.04 -52.58
C ASP A 216 -18.34 -61.57 -52.28
N GLY A 217 -19.15 -61.31 -53.31
CA GLY A 217 -20.58 -61.01 -53.16
C GLY A 217 -21.09 -59.67 -53.71
N SER A 218 -20.28 -58.96 -54.48
CA SER A 218 -20.67 -57.63 -54.98
C SER A 218 -21.70 -57.71 -56.11
N THR A 219 -22.83 -57.01 -55.92
CA THR A 219 -23.90 -56.91 -56.89
C THR A 219 -23.88 -55.53 -57.58
N ALA A 220 -23.83 -55.55 -58.91
CA ALA A 220 -24.13 -54.38 -59.73
C ALA A 220 -25.65 -54.30 -59.92
N VAL A 221 -26.27 -53.28 -59.30
CA VAL A 221 -27.69 -52.99 -59.37
C VAL A 221 -27.93 -51.98 -60.47
N PHE A 222 -28.78 -52.33 -61.42
CA PHE A 222 -29.20 -51.43 -62.47
C PHE A 222 -30.54 -50.78 -62.07
N SER A 223 -30.67 -49.50 -62.37
CA SER A 223 -31.86 -48.72 -62.06
C SER A 223 -32.80 -48.69 -63.27
N TRP A 224 -34.05 -48.27 -63.01
CA TRP A 224 -35.18 -48.20 -63.93
C TRP A 224 -34.82 -47.79 -65.37
N PRO A 225 -35.63 -48.19 -66.37
CA PRO A 225 -35.42 -47.81 -67.75
C PRO A 225 -35.27 -46.29 -67.92
N GLY A 226 -34.06 -45.81 -68.24
CA GLY A 226 -33.79 -44.39 -68.51
C GLY A 226 -32.81 -43.69 -67.57
N VAL A 227 -32.23 -44.38 -66.57
CA VAL A 227 -31.17 -43.80 -65.72
C VAL A 227 -29.84 -44.51 -65.98
N ALA A 228 -28.84 -43.77 -66.45
CA ALA A 228 -27.49 -44.29 -66.76
C ALA A 228 -26.61 -44.47 -65.52
N GLN A 229 -27.15 -45.05 -64.44
CA GLN A 229 -26.39 -45.28 -63.20
C GLN A 229 -26.51 -46.72 -62.74
N VAL A 230 -25.34 -47.35 -62.64
CA VAL A 230 -25.12 -48.64 -61.98
C VAL A 230 -24.69 -48.36 -60.55
N THR A 231 -25.39 -48.93 -59.58
CA THR A 231 -25.03 -48.84 -58.16
C THR A 231 -24.40 -50.16 -57.72
N TYR A 232 -23.30 -50.09 -56.99
CA TYR A 232 -22.64 -51.28 -56.44
C TYR A 232 -23.08 -51.45 -55.00
N VAL A 233 -23.63 -52.61 -54.69
CA VAL A 233 -24.00 -52.99 -53.33
C VAL A 233 -23.39 -54.34 -53.02
N ASN A 234 -22.64 -54.43 -51.92
CA ASN A 234 -22.13 -55.70 -51.44
C ASN A 234 -23.20 -56.35 -50.56
N PHE A 235 -23.89 -57.36 -51.10
CA PHE A 235 -24.87 -58.17 -50.36
C PHE A 235 -24.23 -59.46 -49.81
N GLY A 236 -22.90 -59.55 -49.81
CA GLY A 236 -22.17 -60.79 -49.59
C GLY A 236 -22.60 -61.85 -50.60
N CYS A 237 -22.50 -63.13 -50.22
CA CYS A 237 -22.82 -64.26 -51.07
C CYS A 237 -24.32 -64.44 -51.38
N GLN A 238 -25.13 -63.39 -51.31
CA GLN A 238 -26.57 -63.48 -51.56
C GLN A 238 -26.88 -63.27 -53.03
N ALA A 239 -27.84 -64.06 -53.54
CA ALA A 239 -28.30 -63.92 -54.91
C ALA A 239 -28.91 -62.53 -55.15
N PRO A 240 -28.80 -61.98 -56.38
CA PRO A 240 -29.15 -60.59 -56.67
C PRO A 240 -30.66 -60.36 -56.82
N PHE A 241 -31.45 -60.63 -55.78
CA PHE A 241 -32.89 -60.33 -55.66
C PHE A 241 -33.18 -59.47 -54.41
N VAL A 242 -34.30 -58.74 -54.39
CA VAL A 242 -34.71 -57.94 -53.21
C VAL A 242 -35.95 -58.59 -52.59
N PRO A 243 -35.91 -58.98 -51.30
CA PRO A 243 -37.09 -59.49 -50.60
C PRO A 243 -38.14 -58.39 -50.41
N ASN A 244 -39.40 -58.77 -50.22
CA ASN A 244 -40.46 -57.81 -49.85
C ASN A 244 -40.15 -57.19 -48.47
N GLN A 245 -40.28 -55.87 -48.35
CA GLN A 245 -40.04 -55.12 -47.13
C GLN A 245 -41.10 -54.03 -46.95
N VAL A 246 -41.29 -53.58 -45.71
CA VAL A 246 -42.04 -52.37 -45.34
C VAL A 246 -41.12 -51.43 -44.57
N THR A 247 -41.16 -50.15 -44.90
CA THR A 247 -40.38 -49.09 -44.24
C THR A 247 -41.31 -47.98 -43.77
N ILE A 248 -40.94 -47.33 -42.66
CA ILE A 248 -41.54 -46.06 -42.24
C ILE A 248 -40.64 -44.98 -42.79
N ASP A 249 -41.18 -44.18 -43.71
CA ASP A 249 -40.42 -43.23 -44.52
C ASP A 249 -40.32 -41.86 -43.85
N ASP A 250 -41.40 -41.42 -43.19
CA ASP A 250 -41.46 -40.13 -42.49
C ASP A 250 -42.42 -40.16 -41.30
N VAL A 251 -42.12 -39.31 -40.32
CA VAL A 251 -42.94 -39.03 -39.14
C VAL A 251 -42.93 -37.52 -38.91
N VAL A 252 -44.03 -36.84 -39.24
CA VAL A 252 -44.14 -35.38 -39.19
C VAL A 252 -45.14 -34.96 -38.14
N GLY A 253 -44.70 -34.23 -37.12
CA GLY A 253 -45.57 -33.72 -36.05
C GLY A 253 -44.92 -33.90 -34.68
N THR A 254 -45.68 -33.66 -33.62
CA THR A 254 -45.17 -33.80 -32.24
C THR A 254 -46.30 -34.20 -31.31
N LEU A 255 -46.01 -35.13 -30.40
CA LEU A 255 -46.93 -35.56 -29.34
C LEU A 255 -46.48 -34.93 -28.03
N CYS A 256 -47.38 -34.24 -27.34
CA CYS A 256 -47.09 -33.53 -26.09
C CYS A 256 -48.01 -34.06 -24.97
N GLY A 257 -47.54 -35.08 -24.22
CA GLY A 257 -48.20 -35.53 -22.97
C GLY A 257 -49.68 -35.87 -23.10
N GLY A 258 -50.04 -36.62 -24.13
CA GLY A 258 -51.42 -37.03 -24.42
C GLY A 258 -52.24 -36.11 -25.33
N ASN A 259 -51.61 -35.09 -25.93
CA ASN A 259 -52.17 -34.23 -26.98
C ASN A 259 -51.25 -34.17 -28.20
N GLY A 260 -51.78 -33.74 -29.35
CA GLY A 260 -51.03 -33.59 -30.61
C GLY A 260 -51.22 -34.77 -31.57
N SER A 261 -50.68 -34.62 -32.78
CA SER A 261 -50.73 -35.64 -33.81
C SER A 261 -49.42 -35.73 -34.58
N VAL A 262 -49.17 -36.89 -35.17
CA VAL A 262 -48.10 -37.10 -36.16
C VAL A 262 -48.69 -37.70 -37.43
N ASP A 263 -48.23 -37.20 -38.56
CA ASP A 263 -48.47 -37.78 -39.87
C ASP A 263 -47.38 -38.80 -40.14
N LEU A 264 -47.77 -40.03 -40.44
CA LEU A 264 -46.86 -41.14 -40.74
C LEU A 264 -46.90 -41.38 -42.24
N THR A 265 -45.76 -41.77 -42.82
CA THR A 265 -45.71 -42.32 -44.17
C THR A 265 -44.87 -43.59 -44.19
N ALA A 266 -45.27 -44.57 -44.98
CA ALA A 266 -44.60 -45.84 -45.15
C ALA A 266 -44.62 -46.27 -46.62
N SER A 267 -43.66 -47.10 -47.01
CA SER A 267 -43.59 -47.68 -48.34
C SER A 267 -43.29 -49.17 -48.30
N THR A 268 -43.59 -49.87 -49.39
CA THR A 268 -43.34 -51.31 -49.53
C THR A 268 -42.55 -51.62 -50.80
N SER A 269 -41.59 -52.54 -50.71
CA SER A 269 -40.83 -53.04 -51.86
C SER A 269 -41.50 -54.26 -52.50
N GLY A 270 -42.75 -54.09 -52.95
CA GLY A 270 -43.53 -55.16 -53.59
C GLY A 270 -45.03 -55.02 -53.37
N PRO A 271 -45.85 -55.76 -54.16
CA PRO A 271 -47.30 -55.75 -53.99
C PRO A 271 -47.67 -56.40 -52.66
N PHE A 272 -48.41 -55.67 -51.84
CA PHE A 272 -48.94 -56.13 -50.56
C PHE A 272 -50.46 -56.28 -50.63
N THR A 273 -51.03 -57.10 -49.75
CA THR A 273 -52.47 -57.39 -49.68
C THR A 273 -53.16 -56.66 -48.53
N GLY A 274 -52.40 -56.19 -47.53
CA GLY A 274 -52.89 -55.32 -46.47
C GLY A 274 -51.75 -54.72 -45.65
N ALA A 275 -51.99 -53.56 -45.06
CA ALA A 275 -51.13 -52.93 -44.07
C ALA A 275 -51.96 -52.59 -42.84
N LEU A 276 -51.34 -52.61 -41.65
CA LEU A 276 -52.00 -52.23 -40.41
C LEU A 276 -51.02 -51.55 -39.45
N TRP A 277 -51.35 -50.32 -39.08
CA TRP A 277 -50.69 -49.56 -38.03
C TRP A 277 -51.25 -49.90 -36.66
N SER A 278 -50.36 -49.94 -35.66
CA SER A 278 -50.67 -50.25 -34.27
C SER A 278 -49.68 -49.58 -33.31
N GLY A 279 -50.02 -49.46 -32.04
CA GLY A 279 -49.16 -48.85 -31.02
C GLY A 279 -49.71 -47.57 -30.40
N GLY A 280 -49.09 -47.15 -29.29
CA GLY A 280 -49.54 -46.08 -28.41
C GLY A 280 -50.97 -46.24 -27.86
N SER A 281 -51.49 -45.23 -27.16
CA SER A 281 -52.83 -45.24 -26.54
C SER A 281 -53.90 -44.41 -27.26
N GLY A 282 -53.48 -43.61 -28.25
CA GLY A 282 -54.33 -42.81 -29.12
C GLY A 282 -54.98 -43.56 -30.29
N THR A 283 -55.30 -42.82 -31.35
CA THR A 283 -56.07 -43.33 -32.50
C THR A 283 -55.44 -42.93 -33.83
N PHE A 284 -55.46 -43.85 -34.79
CA PHE A 284 -55.15 -43.58 -36.20
C PHE A 284 -56.44 -43.17 -36.94
N ASP A 285 -56.34 -42.21 -37.86
CA ASP A 285 -57.44 -41.82 -38.76
C ASP A 285 -57.81 -42.94 -39.76
N ASP A 286 -56.81 -43.60 -40.34
CA ASP A 286 -56.93 -44.79 -41.19
C ASP A 286 -55.74 -45.74 -40.97
N PRO A 287 -55.81 -46.67 -40.00
CA PRO A 287 -54.69 -47.54 -39.68
C PRO A 287 -54.31 -48.52 -40.82
N ALA A 288 -55.12 -48.65 -41.89
CA ALA A 288 -54.77 -49.48 -43.03
C ALA A 288 -54.03 -48.73 -44.14
N SER A 289 -54.00 -47.40 -44.07
CA SER A 289 -53.28 -46.56 -45.01
C SER A 289 -51.76 -46.67 -44.80
N LEU A 290 -51.00 -46.53 -45.89
CA LEU A 290 -49.55 -46.31 -45.79
C LEU A 290 -49.21 -44.90 -45.30
N SER A 291 -50.18 -43.99 -45.25
CA SER A 291 -49.98 -42.63 -44.77
C SER A 291 -51.06 -42.15 -43.79
N PRO A 292 -51.16 -42.73 -42.58
CA PRO A 292 -52.13 -42.30 -41.59
C PRO A 292 -51.63 -41.15 -40.71
N THR A 293 -52.56 -40.47 -40.08
CA THR A 293 -52.33 -39.56 -38.96
C THR A 293 -52.60 -40.29 -37.65
N TYR A 294 -51.62 -40.29 -36.74
CA TYR A 294 -51.80 -40.75 -35.36
C TYR A 294 -52.06 -39.56 -34.43
N THR A 295 -53.18 -39.58 -33.70
CA THR A 295 -53.49 -38.57 -32.67
C THR A 295 -53.28 -39.18 -31.28
N ALA A 296 -52.50 -38.50 -30.42
CA ALA A 296 -52.16 -39.00 -29.08
C ALA A 296 -53.40 -39.22 -28.19
N GLY A 297 -53.33 -40.27 -27.37
CA GLY A 297 -54.29 -40.57 -26.32
C GLY A 297 -53.81 -40.10 -24.95
N PRO A 298 -54.69 -39.99 -23.96
CA PRO A 298 -54.37 -39.41 -22.64
C PRO A 298 -53.30 -40.17 -21.83
N ASN A 299 -52.89 -41.37 -22.25
CA ASN A 299 -51.82 -42.14 -21.60
C ASN A 299 -50.48 -42.09 -22.36
N ASP A 300 -50.40 -41.33 -23.46
CA ASP A 300 -49.16 -41.10 -24.22
C ASP A 300 -48.33 -39.99 -23.54
N LEU A 301 -47.91 -40.27 -22.30
CA LEU A 301 -47.23 -39.33 -21.39
C LEU A 301 -45.69 -39.36 -21.51
N GLY A 302 -45.17 -40.15 -22.44
CA GLY A 302 -43.74 -40.38 -22.69
C GLY A 302 -43.50 -40.78 -24.14
N ASP A 303 -42.36 -41.40 -24.43
CA ASP A 303 -42.05 -41.88 -25.79
C ASP A 303 -43.11 -42.89 -26.27
N VAL A 304 -43.68 -42.64 -27.45
CA VAL A 304 -44.76 -43.44 -28.03
C VAL A 304 -44.19 -44.33 -29.14
N VAL A 305 -44.38 -45.64 -29.04
CA VAL A 305 -43.94 -46.60 -30.08
C VAL A 305 -45.11 -46.95 -30.98
N LEU A 306 -44.98 -46.67 -32.28
CA LEU A 306 -45.94 -47.03 -33.33
C LEU A 306 -45.30 -48.04 -34.29
N SER A 307 -46.09 -48.96 -34.85
CA SER A 307 -45.61 -50.02 -35.72
C SER A 307 -46.56 -50.23 -36.90
N ILE A 308 -46.00 -50.47 -38.10
CA ILE A 308 -46.75 -50.90 -39.28
C ILE A 308 -46.43 -52.36 -39.59
N THR A 309 -47.47 -53.14 -39.85
CA THR A 309 -47.36 -54.52 -40.34
C THR A 309 -47.94 -54.62 -41.74
N ALA A 310 -47.13 -54.98 -42.73
CA ALA A 310 -47.57 -55.22 -44.10
C ALA A 310 -47.60 -56.72 -44.42
N THR A 311 -48.71 -57.19 -44.97
CA THR A 311 -48.94 -58.57 -45.38
C THR A 311 -48.74 -58.69 -46.89
N PHE A 312 -47.76 -59.48 -47.33
CA PHE A 312 -47.45 -59.62 -48.76
C PHE A 312 -48.22 -60.78 -49.42
N ALA A 313 -48.03 -60.99 -50.73
CA ALA A 313 -48.79 -61.96 -51.54
C ALA A 313 -48.81 -63.41 -51.02
N CYS A 314 -47.89 -63.79 -50.13
CA CYS A 314 -47.86 -65.08 -49.45
C CYS A 314 -48.62 -65.16 -48.11
N GLY A 315 -49.21 -64.05 -47.63
CA GLY A 315 -49.83 -63.99 -46.30
C GLY A 315 -48.86 -63.79 -45.14
N ASP A 316 -47.56 -63.65 -45.41
CA ASP A 316 -46.55 -63.41 -44.38
C ASP A 316 -46.50 -61.91 -44.00
N PRO A 317 -46.65 -61.59 -42.71
CA PRO A 317 -46.55 -60.21 -42.22
C PRO A 317 -45.08 -59.80 -42.00
N VAL A 318 -44.70 -58.64 -42.50
CA VAL A 318 -43.45 -57.95 -42.15
C VAL A 318 -43.81 -56.74 -41.30
N THR A 319 -43.19 -56.60 -40.12
CA THR A 319 -43.46 -55.51 -39.19
C THR A 319 -42.22 -54.63 -38.99
N VAL A 320 -42.41 -53.31 -38.99
CA VAL A 320 -41.39 -52.34 -38.58
C VAL A 320 -42.00 -51.33 -37.60
N SER A 321 -41.17 -50.79 -36.71
CA SER A 321 -41.60 -49.89 -35.63
C SER A 321 -40.80 -48.59 -35.62
N VAL A 322 -41.43 -47.50 -35.16
CA VAL A 322 -40.82 -46.20 -34.91
C VAL A 322 -41.16 -45.72 -33.50
N THR A 323 -40.18 -45.12 -32.82
CA THR A 323 -40.37 -44.48 -31.52
C THR A 323 -40.47 -42.96 -31.71
N ILE A 324 -41.58 -42.38 -31.27
CA ILE A 324 -41.82 -40.95 -31.27
C ILE A 324 -41.48 -40.41 -29.89
N PRO A 325 -40.44 -39.57 -29.76
CA PRO A 325 -40.07 -39.02 -28.46
C PRO A 325 -41.14 -38.07 -27.93
N ALA A 326 -41.30 -38.02 -26.61
CA ALA A 326 -42.20 -37.06 -25.98
C ALA A 326 -41.77 -35.60 -26.29
N GLY A 327 -42.70 -34.81 -26.81
CA GLY A 327 -42.52 -33.38 -27.01
C GLY A 327 -42.36 -32.65 -25.67
N ASN A 328 -41.36 -31.78 -25.60
CA ASN A 328 -41.04 -31.01 -24.39
C ASN A 328 -41.64 -29.59 -24.45
N ALA A 329 -42.02 -29.07 -23.28
CA ALA A 329 -42.30 -27.64 -23.11
C ALA A 329 -41.10 -26.79 -23.61
N PRO A 330 -41.32 -25.53 -24.04
CA PRO A 330 -40.26 -24.75 -24.68
C PRO A 330 -39.11 -24.49 -23.69
N VAL A 331 -37.87 -24.50 -24.17
CA VAL A 331 -36.72 -24.05 -23.37
C VAL A 331 -36.53 -22.57 -23.66
N VAL A 332 -37.16 -21.74 -22.83
CA VAL A 332 -37.12 -20.29 -23.00
C VAL A 332 -35.80 -19.76 -22.46
N THR A 333 -35.12 -18.94 -23.25
CA THR A 333 -33.89 -18.24 -22.83
C THR A 333 -34.00 -16.75 -23.14
N ILE A 334 -33.26 -15.94 -22.39
CA ILE A 334 -33.12 -14.50 -22.64
C ILE A 334 -31.65 -14.22 -22.97
N THR A 335 -31.41 -13.61 -24.13
CA THR A 335 -30.08 -13.20 -24.59
C THR A 335 -30.02 -11.66 -24.66
N PRO A 336 -29.16 -11.00 -23.87
CA PRO A 336 -28.90 -9.57 -24.02
C PRO A 336 -27.98 -9.33 -25.24
N ASP A 337 -28.19 -8.23 -25.96
CA ASP A 337 -27.31 -7.79 -27.07
C ASP A 337 -26.07 -7.00 -26.59
N GLY A 338 -26.00 -6.75 -25.29
CA GLY A 338 -24.92 -6.05 -24.61
C GLY A 338 -24.68 -6.59 -23.20
N PRO A 339 -23.89 -5.88 -22.37
CA PRO A 339 -23.63 -6.29 -20.99
C PRO A 339 -24.92 -6.30 -20.15
N THR A 340 -25.01 -7.23 -19.20
CA THR A 340 -26.13 -7.28 -18.22
C THR A 340 -25.96 -6.28 -17.08
N THR A 341 -24.88 -5.50 -17.10
CA THR A 341 -24.63 -4.37 -16.22
C THR A 341 -24.50 -3.12 -17.07
N ILE A 342 -25.46 -2.19 -16.93
CA ILE A 342 -25.55 -0.96 -17.73
C ILE A 342 -25.26 0.28 -16.88
N CYS A 343 -24.69 1.32 -17.49
CA CYS A 343 -24.44 2.60 -16.82
C CYS A 343 -25.70 3.51 -16.85
N PRO A 344 -25.80 4.56 -16.02
CA PRO A 344 -26.94 5.47 -16.05
C PRO A 344 -27.11 6.15 -17.41
N GLY A 345 -28.23 5.89 -18.09
CA GLY A 345 -28.56 6.45 -19.40
C GLY A 345 -28.29 5.52 -20.59
N GLU A 346 -27.66 4.36 -20.37
CA GLU A 346 -27.52 3.31 -21.38
C GLU A 346 -28.75 2.39 -21.42
N ASP A 347 -28.90 1.68 -22.52
CA ASP A 347 -29.92 0.65 -22.73
C ASP A 347 -29.31 -0.69 -23.14
N VAL A 348 -30.06 -1.77 -22.91
CA VAL A 348 -29.74 -3.10 -23.41
C VAL A 348 -31.00 -3.74 -23.99
N VAL A 349 -30.87 -4.43 -25.11
CA VAL A 349 -31.99 -5.15 -25.74
C VAL A 349 -31.94 -6.60 -25.30
N LEU A 350 -33.02 -7.04 -24.65
CA LEU A 350 -33.21 -8.42 -24.21
C LEU A 350 -34.03 -9.16 -25.25
N THR A 351 -33.45 -10.19 -25.87
CA THR A 351 -34.10 -11.03 -26.88
C THR A 351 -34.46 -12.38 -26.30
N ALA A 352 -35.75 -12.74 -26.36
CA ALA A 352 -36.23 -14.05 -25.96
C ALA A 352 -36.13 -15.04 -27.12
N SER A 353 -35.72 -16.29 -26.84
CA SER A 353 -35.62 -17.37 -27.82
C SER A 353 -36.11 -18.71 -27.25
N GLY A 354 -36.35 -19.70 -28.12
CA GLY A 354 -36.71 -21.08 -27.73
C GLY A 354 -38.21 -21.38 -27.58
N ALA A 355 -39.11 -20.54 -28.12
CA ALA A 355 -40.56 -20.74 -28.13
C ALA A 355 -41.21 -20.09 -29.37
N ASP A 356 -42.46 -20.40 -29.67
CA ASP A 356 -43.18 -19.86 -30.84
C ASP A 356 -43.76 -18.46 -30.58
N SER A 357 -44.04 -18.14 -29.32
CA SER A 357 -44.56 -16.84 -28.88
C SER A 357 -44.06 -16.47 -27.50
N TYR A 358 -44.04 -15.17 -27.19
CA TYR A 358 -43.48 -14.63 -25.94
C TYR A 358 -44.41 -13.59 -25.30
N VAL A 359 -44.42 -13.56 -23.96
CA VAL A 359 -45.05 -12.51 -23.16
C VAL A 359 -44.07 -12.11 -22.07
N TRP A 360 -43.59 -10.87 -22.11
CA TRP A 360 -42.73 -10.29 -21.08
C TRP A 360 -43.55 -9.82 -19.88
N GLY A 361 -42.92 -9.69 -18.71
CA GLY A 361 -43.60 -9.25 -17.47
C GLY A 361 -44.27 -7.86 -17.57
N ASN A 362 -43.85 -7.03 -18.52
CA ASN A 362 -44.46 -5.74 -18.86
C ASN A 362 -45.59 -5.84 -19.91
N GLN A 363 -46.05 -7.05 -20.22
CA GLN A 363 -47.07 -7.36 -21.24
C GLN A 363 -46.64 -7.15 -22.71
N ALA A 364 -45.35 -6.91 -22.98
CA ALA A 364 -44.86 -6.89 -24.36
C ALA A 364 -44.89 -8.30 -24.96
N THR A 365 -45.30 -8.42 -26.23
CA THR A 365 -45.38 -9.69 -26.97
C THR A 365 -44.31 -9.83 -28.05
N SER A 366 -43.41 -8.85 -28.15
CA SER A 366 -42.28 -8.86 -29.08
C SER A 366 -41.21 -9.86 -28.66
N THR A 367 -40.45 -10.35 -29.64
CA THR A 367 -39.28 -11.21 -29.40
C THR A 367 -38.16 -10.49 -28.65
N ALA A 368 -38.17 -9.16 -28.61
CA ALA A 368 -37.21 -8.36 -27.86
C ALA A 368 -37.85 -7.17 -27.13
N ILE A 369 -37.24 -6.75 -26.02
CA ILE A 369 -37.56 -5.51 -25.29
C ILE A 369 -36.27 -4.71 -25.03
N THR A 370 -36.36 -3.38 -25.07
CA THR A 370 -35.27 -2.48 -24.67
C THR A 370 -35.47 -2.06 -23.22
N VAL A 371 -34.41 -2.15 -22.40
CA VAL A 371 -34.48 -1.83 -20.97
C VAL A 371 -33.35 -0.88 -20.56
N THR A 372 -33.69 0.13 -19.74
CA THR A 372 -32.80 1.23 -19.31
C THR A 372 -32.63 1.33 -17.79
N GLN A 373 -33.26 0.43 -17.04
CA GLN A 373 -33.27 0.45 -15.58
C GLN A 373 -32.83 -0.90 -15.03
N ALA A 374 -32.20 -0.88 -13.85
CA ALA A 374 -31.93 -2.11 -13.11
C ALA A 374 -33.24 -2.79 -12.71
N GLY A 375 -33.28 -4.10 -12.82
CA GLY A 375 -34.45 -4.89 -12.49
C GLY A 375 -34.34 -6.33 -12.98
N THR A 376 -35.26 -7.16 -12.51
CA THR A 376 -35.41 -8.53 -13.02
C THR A 376 -36.51 -8.53 -14.07
N TYR A 377 -36.17 -8.99 -15.27
CA TYR A 377 -37.05 -9.09 -16.42
C TYR A 377 -37.40 -10.54 -16.68
N ASN A 378 -38.70 -10.82 -16.76
CA ASN A 378 -39.24 -12.17 -16.91
C ASN A 378 -39.88 -12.26 -18.29
N VAL A 379 -39.72 -13.40 -18.95
CA VAL A 379 -40.46 -13.73 -20.18
C VAL A 379 -41.04 -15.11 -20.06
N THR A 380 -42.30 -15.26 -20.48
CA THR A 380 -42.96 -16.55 -20.64
C THR A 380 -43.03 -16.85 -22.13
N GLY A 381 -42.44 -17.96 -22.56
CA GLY A 381 -42.53 -18.46 -23.92
C GLY A 381 -43.51 -19.63 -24.02
N THR A 382 -44.25 -19.70 -25.12
CA THR A 382 -45.25 -20.75 -25.39
C THR A 382 -44.94 -21.43 -26.71
N ASN A 383 -44.96 -22.77 -26.72
CA ASN A 383 -44.98 -23.60 -27.93
C ASN A 383 -46.16 -24.58 -27.88
N ALA A 384 -46.29 -25.44 -28.90
CA ALA A 384 -47.35 -26.44 -28.99
C ALA A 384 -47.42 -27.41 -27.78
N CYS A 385 -46.33 -27.62 -27.05
CA CYS A 385 -46.24 -28.52 -25.90
C CYS A 385 -46.40 -27.82 -24.53
N GLY A 386 -46.59 -26.50 -24.49
CA GLY A 386 -46.89 -25.77 -23.25
C GLY A 386 -46.13 -24.45 -23.08
N THR A 387 -46.05 -23.99 -21.82
CA THR A 387 -45.39 -22.71 -21.47
C THR A 387 -44.20 -22.95 -20.55
N ALA A 388 -43.13 -22.18 -20.74
CA ALA A 388 -42.03 -22.06 -19.78
C ALA A 388 -41.63 -20.60 -19.59
N SER A 389 -40.96 -20.30 -18.49
CA SER A 389 -40.52 -18.93 -18.17
C SER A 389 -39.01 -18.87 -17.97
N ALA A 390 -38.41 -17.78 -18.42
CA ALA A 390 -37.04 -17.39 -18.14
C ALA A 390 -37.01 -16.03 -17.44
N GLN A 391 -35.97 -15.79 -16.66
CA GLN A 391 -35.70 -14.49 -16.07
C GLN A 391 -34.25 -14.10 -16.26
N ILE A 392 -34.00 -12.80 -16.41
CA ILE A 392 -32.67 -12.20 -16.42
C ILE A 392 -32.65 -10.99 -15.51
N THR A 393 -31.57 -10.80 -14.77
CA THR A 393 -31.38 -9.61 -13.94
C THR A 393 -30.45 -8.65 -14.63
N ILE A 394 -30.91 -7.42 -14.83
CA ILE A 394 -30.09 -6.29 -15.28
C ILE A 394 -29.72 -5.49 -14.04
N THR A 395 -28.41 -5.30 -13.85
CA THR A 395 -27.88 -4.46 -12.78
C THR A 395 -27.46 -3.12 -13.35
N GLN A 396 -27.56 -2.06 -12.54
CA GLN A 396 -27.00 -0.77 -12.89
C GLN A 396 -25.67 -0.61 -12.16
N ALA A 397 -24.59 -0.39 -12.91
CA ALA A 397 -23.33 -0.01 -12.31
C ALA A 397 -23.38 1.49 -11.97
N ASN A 398 -23.06 1.82 -10.73
CA ASN A 398 -22.78 3.20 -10.35
C ASN A 398 -21.37 3.58 -10.81
N GLY A 399 -21.08 4.88 -10.92
CA GLY A 399 -19.71 5.35 -11.16
C GLY A 399 -18.70 4.78 -10.14
N PRO A 400 -17.40 4.82 -10.46
CA PRO A 400 -16.40 4.13 -9.64
C PRO A 400 -16.34 4.68 -8.22
N THR A 401 -16.24 3.78 -7.23
CA THR A 401 -15.83 4.16 -5.87
C THR A 401 -14.32 4.27 -5.84
N VAL A 402 -13.84 5.48 -6.09
CA VAL A 402 -12.40 5.77 -6.09
C VAL A 402 -11.90 5.84 -4.66
N THR A 403 -10.75 5.21 -4.38
CA THR A 403 -10.07 5.31 -3.09
C THR A 403 -8.60 5.70 -3.31
N ILE A 404 -8.01 6.38 -2.33
CA ILE A 404 -6.57 6.69 -2.30
C ILE A 404 -5.95 5.94 -1.13
N THR A 405 -4.94 5.12 -1.41
CA THR A 405 -4.16 4.38 -0.41
C THR A 405 -2.72 4.90 -0.41
N PRO A 406 -2.23 5.50 0.68
CA PRO A 406 -0.82 5.82 0.83
C PRO A 406 -0.02 4.55 1.15
N ASP A 407 1.19 4.43 0.62
CA ASP A 407 2.12 3.34 0.94
C ASP A 407 2.91 3.57 2.25
N GLY A 408 2.72 4.74 2.86
CA GLY A 408 3.33 5.17 4.11
C GLY A 408 2.40 6.05 4.94
N PRO A 409 2.93 6.73 5.97
CA PRO A 409 2.14 7.63 6.81
C PRO A 409 1.66 8.86 6.02
N THR A 410 0.49 9.40 6.40
CA THR A 410 -0.05 10.66 5.81
C THR A 410 0.54 11.93 6.40
N THR A 411 1.40 11.78 7.42
CA THR A 411 2.23 12.84 7.98
C THR A 411 3.69 12.44 7.76
N ILE A 412 4.38 13.19 6.91
CA ILE A 412 5.78 12.91 6.51
C ILE A 412 6.69 14.08 6.91
N CYS A 413 8.00 13.84 6.93
CA CYS A 413 8.99 14.84 7.30
C CYS A 413 9.57 15.58 6.07
N PRO A 414 10.22 16.74 6.23
CA PRO A 414 10.73 17.50 5.09
C PRO A 414 11.75 16.68 4.29
N GLY A 415 11.49 16.48 2.99
CA GLY A 415 12.35 15.68 2.10
C GLY A 415 12.00 14.21 2.03
N GLU A 416 11.08 13.71 2.85
CA GLU A 416 10.47 12.39 2.66
C GLU A 416 9.41 12.44 1.56
N GLU A 417 9.11 11.27 1.01
CA GLU A 417 8.09 11.07 -0.01
C GLU A 417 7.10 9.98 0.42
N VAL A 418 5.86 10.12 0.00
CA VAL A 418 4.84 9.06 0.11
C VAL A 418 4.21 8.85 -1.26
N VAL A 419 3.97 7.60 -1.62
CA VAL A 419 3.29 7.24 -2.87
C VAL A 419 1.80 7.09 -2.58
N LEU A 420 1.00 7.91 -3.24
CA LEU A 420 -0.46 7.82 -3.19
C LEU A 420 -0.91 6.95 -4.36
N THR A 421 -1.54 5.82 -4.07
CA THR A 421 -2.08 4.92 -5.10
C THR A 421 -3.59 5.04 -5.15
N ALA A 422 -4.12 5.42 -6.31
CA ALA A 422 -5.55 5.43 -6.57
C ALA A 422 -6.01 4.04 -7.02
N SER A 423 -7.18 3.61 -6.55
CA SER A 423 -7.80 2.33 -6.93
C SER A 423 -9.30 2.48 -7.19
N GLY A 424 -9.90 1.50 -7.86
CA GLY A 424 -11.35 1.44 -8.09
C GLY A 424 -11.86 2.07 -9.40
N ALA A 425 -11.00 2.37 -10.37
CA ALA A 425 -11.38 2.90 -11.69
C ALA A 425 -10.41 2.41 -12.79
N ASP A 426 -10.74 2.66 -14.07
CA ASP A 426 -9.92 2.24 -15.22
C ASP A 426 -8.81 3.24 -15.55
N THR A 427 -9.09 4.54 -15.35
CA THR A 427 -8.15 5.65 -15.56
C THR A 427 -8.24 6.64 -14.42
N TYR A 428 -7.18 7.42 -14.20
CA TYR A 428 -7.05 8.36 -13.10
C TYR A 428 -6.54 9.70 -13.60
N LEU A 429 -7.04 10.79 -13.02
CA LEU A 429 -6.52 12.14 -13.22
C LEU A 429 -6.42 12.85 -11.86
N TRP A 430 -5.20 13.15 -11.46
CA TRP A 430 -4.90 13.85 -10.22
C TRP A 430 -4.99 15.36 -10.39
N ASN A 431 -5.15 16.09 -9.28
CA ASN A 431 -5.23 17.54 -9.28
C ASN A 431 -3.93 18.26 -9.71
N ASP A 432 -2.81 17.55 -9.75
CA ASP A 432 -1.53 18.01 -10.30
C ASP A 432 -1.40 17.76 -11.83
N GLN A 433 -2.47 17.29 -12.47
CA GLN A 433 -2.55 16.88 -13.89
C GLN A 433 -1.87 15.55 -14.23
N SER A 434 -1.41 14.77 -13.25
CA SER A 434 -0.87 13.43 -13.49
C SER A 434 -1.99 12.44 -13.86
N ASP A 435 -1.75 11.59 -14.86
CA ASP A 435 -2.70 10.61 -15.39
C ASP A 435 -2.36 9.15 -15.01
N THR A 436 -1.49 8.97 -14.02
CA THR A 436 -0.99 7.68 -13.56
C THR A 436 -1.81 7.12 -12.37
N PRO A 437 -1.84 5.78 -12.18
CA PRO A 437 -2.51 5.16 -11.02
C PRO A 437 -1.90 5.55 -9.67
N SER A 438 -0.69 6.09 -9.65
CA SER A 438 -0.04 6.60 -8.46
C SER A 438 0.71 7.90 -8.72
N ILE A 439 0.84 8.71 -7.67
CA ILE A 439 1.70 9.90 -7.65
C ILE A 439 2.61 9.85 -6.42
N THR A 440 3.82 10.40 -6.55
CA THR A 440 4.74 10.59 -5.43
C THR A 440 4.64 12.02 -4.94
N VAL A 441 4.39 12.21 -3.65
CA VAL A 441 4.16 13.53 -3.06
C VAL A 441 5.16 13.83 -1.95
N THR A 442 5.68 15.06 -1.96
CA THR A 442 6.74 15.55 -1.06
C THR A 442 6.36 16.86 -0.35
N GLN A 443 5.16 17.38 -0.61
CA GLN A 443 4.68 18.66 -0.08
C GLN A 443 3.36 18.48 0.69
N ALA A 444 3.11 19.36 1.66
CA ALA A 444 1.82 19.42 2.33
C ALA A 444 0.72 19.87 1.35
N GLY A 445 -0.43 19.22 1.38
CA GLY A 445 -1.54 19.57 0.51
C GLY A 445 -2.67 18.56 0.52
N THR A 446 -3.80 18.95 -0.04
CA THR A 446 -4.89 18.03 -0.36
C THR A 446 -4.72 17.56 -1.80
N TYR A 447 -4.55 16.26 -1.96
CA TYR A 447 -4.44 15.58 -3.24
C TYR A 447 -5.79 14.95 -3.55
N SER A 448 -6.34 15.27 -4.72
CA SER A 448 -7.58 14.68 -5.19
C SER A 448 -7.36 13.98 -6.51
N VAL A 449 -8.05 12.86 -6.70
CA VAL A 449 -8.01 12.07 -7.91
C VAL A 449 -9.43 11.86 -8.42
N THR A 450 -9.60 12.06 -9.72
CA THR A 450 -10.80 11.66 -10.45
C THR A 450 -10.52 10.34 -11.14
N GLY A 451 -11.20 9.28 -10.71
CA GLY A 451 -11.15 7.99 -11.39
C GLY A 451 -12.30 7.90 -12.39
N THR A 452 -12.01 7.45 -13.60
CA THR A 452 -13.02 7.26 -14.65
C THR A 452 -13.12 5.79 -15.02
N THR A 453 -14.34 5.26 -15.06
CA THR A 453 -14.65 3.98 -15.68
C THR A 453 -15.60 4.19 -16.85
N ALA A 454 -15.93 3.11 -17.56
CA ALA A 454 -17.00 3.11 -18.56
C ALA A 454 -18.32 3.72 -18.04
N CYS A 455 -18.62 3.62 -16.74
CA CYS A 455 -19.87 4.11 -16.13
C CYS A 455 -19.82 5.50 -15.51
N GLY A 456 -18.76 6.27 -15.76
CA GLY A 456 -18.63 7.66 -15.34
C GLY A 456 -17.46 7.91 -14.40
N THR A 457 -17.52 9.01 -13.66
CA THR A 457 -16.40 9.50 -12.84
C THR A 457 -16.72 9.46 -11.35
N GLY A 458 -15.76 9.02 -10.55
CA GLY A 458 -15.75 9.14 -9.09
C GLY A 458 -14.58 10.00 -8.64
N THR A 459 -14.64 10.57 -7.44
CA THR A 459 -13.55 11.36 -6.88
C THR A 459 -13.19 10.89 -5.47
N ALA A 460 -11.91 10.97 -5.15
CA ALA A 460 -11.38 10.77 -3.80
C ALA A 460 -10.40 11.90 -3.47
N GLN A 461 -10.23 12.18 -2.18
CA GLN A 461 -9.25 13.14 -1.69
C GLN A 461 -8.55 12.62 -0.45
N ILE A 462 -7.27 12.96 -0.31
CA ILE A 462 -6.45 12.68 0.86
C ILE A 462 -5.63 13.92 1.19
N THR A 463 -5.39 14.19 2.47
CA THR A 463 -4.54 15.31 2.90
C THR A 463 -3.23 14.77 3.42
N ILE A 464 -2.12 15.30 2.87
CA ILE A 464 -0.77 15.07 3.36
C ILE A 464 -0.32 16.28 4.17
N THR A 465 0.21 16.02 5.36
CA THR A 465 0.77 17.05 6.24
C THR A 465 2.28 16.84 6.37
N ILE A 466 3.03 17.95 6.50
CA ILE A 466 4.46 17.91 6.81
C ILE A 466 4.62 18.18 8.30
N ALA A 467 5.19 17.22 9.04
CA ALA A 467 5.65 17.43 10.40
C ALA A 467 7.06 18.01 10.37
N ASN A 468 7.31 19.07 11.15
CA ASN A 468 8.64 19.67 11.23
C ASN A 468 9.54 18.90 12.22
N GLY A 469 10.86 19.02 12.04
CA GLY A 469 11.84 18.56 13.03
C GLY A 469 11.63 19.21 14.41
N PRO A 470 12.27 18.69 15.46
CA PRO A 470 12.04 19.16 16.83
C PRO A 470 12.60 20.58 17.00
N ALA A 471 11.90 21.42 17.76
CA ALA A 471 12.36 22.76 18.14
C ALA A 471 12.86 22.73 19.58
N VAL A 472 14.12 22.30 19.75
CA VAL A 472 14.68 21.99 21.07
C VAL A 472 15.07 23.27 21.79
N THR A 473 14.66 23.40 23.05
CA THR A 473 15.03 24.52 23.93
C THR A 473 15.47 23.99 25.29
N ILE A 474 16.34 24.74 26.00
CA ILE A 474 16.78 24.41 27.35
C ILE A 474 16.37 25.54 28.30
N THR A 475 15.65 25.20 29.37
CA THR A 475 15.20 26.12 30.41
C THR A 475 15.83 25.74 31.75
N PRO A 476 16.64 26.62 32.38
CA PRO A 476 17.12 26.42 33.74
C PRO A 476 16.04 26.80 34.78
N ASP A 477 15.95 26.04 35.88
CA ASP A 477 15.05 26.35 37.02
C ASP A 477 15.65 27.34 38.03
N GLY A 478 16.89 27.77 37.79
CA GLY A 478 17.67 28.63 38.67
C GLY A 478 18.73 29.46 37.92
N PRO A 479 19.66 30.11 38.64
CA PRO A 479 20.67 30.97 38.03
C PRO A 479 21.68 30.16 37.18
N THR A 480 22.18 30.78 36.11
CA THR A 480 23.21 30.20 35.21
C THR A 480 24.64 30.50 35.64
N VAL A 481 24.82 31.25 36.73
CA VAL A 481 26.08 31.40 37.47
C VAL A 481 26.01 30.48 38.67
N LEU A 482 26.82 29.43 38.67
CA LEU A 482 26.77 28.37 39.68
C LEU A 482 27.90 28.54 40.69
N CYS A 483 27.53 28.85 41.94
CA CYS A 483 28.46 28.98 43.04
C CYS A 483 28.82 27.60 43.64
N PRO A 484 30.00 27.44 44.28
CA PRO A 484 30.44 26.14 44.79
C PRO A 484 29.42 25.47 45.71
N GLY A 485 29.08 24.21 45.43
CA GLY A 485 28.15 23.41 46.24
C GLY A 485 26.66 23.57 45.89
N LEU A 486 26.30 24.44 44.95
CA LEU A 486 24.94 24.58 44.44
C LEU A 486 24.73 23.72 43.18
N SER A 487 23.46 23.51 42.83
CA SER A 487 23.05 22.83 41.60
C SER A 487 21.93 23.59 40.89
N VAL A 488 21.81 23.43 39.58
CA VAL A 488 20.66 23.91 38.78
C VAL A 488 20.10 22.76 37.96
N THR A 489 18.78 22.70 37.77
CA THR A 489 18.13 21.73 36.90
C THR A 489 17.95 22.36 35.52
N LEU A 490 18.45 21.68 34.49
CA LEU A 490 18.22 22.06 33.10
C LEU A 490 17.13 21.17 32.52
N THR A 491 16.08 21.78 31.98
CA THR A 491 14.96 21.06 31.34
C THR A 491 14.95 21.32 29.85
N ALA A 492 14.98 20.25 29.05
CA ALA A 492 14.85 20.28 27.61
C ALA A 492 13.39 20.03 27.17
N GLU A 493 12.91 20.84 26.24
CA GLU A 493 11.56 20.74 25.67
C GLU A 493 11.60 20.74 24.13
N GLY A 494 10.49 20.32 23.50
CA GLY A 494 10.31 20.41 22.04
C GLY A 494 10.69 19.16 21.24
N ALA A 495 11.00 18.04 21.89
CA ALA A 495 11.29 16.74 21.26
C ALA A 495 10.62 15.56 22.02
N THR A 496 10.63 14.36 21.42
CA THR A 496 10.09 13.14 22.06
C THR A 496 11.13 12.37 22.87
N SER A 497 12.41 12.52 22.54
CA SER A 497 13.53 11.96 23.31
C SER A 497 14.70 12.92 23.32
N TYR A 498 15.55 12.82 24.33
CA TYR A 498 16.68 13.73 24.56
C TYR A 498 17.96 12.92 24.77
N LEU A 499 19.09 13.47 24.36
CA LEU A 499 20.43 12.98 24.70
C LEU A 499 21.30 14.19 25.05
N TRP A 500 21.70 14.28 26.31
CA TRP A 500 22.61 15.31 26.78
C TRP A 500 24.06 14.94 26.44
N ASN A 501 24.93 15.94 26.29
CA ASN A 501 26.36 15.72 26.11
C ASN A 501 27.03 15.02 27.33
N THR A 502 26.33 15.01 28.46
CA THR A 502 26.66 14.26 29.69
C THR A 502 26.21 12.79 29.68
N GLN A 503 25.56 12.33 28.59
CA GLN A 503 25.06 10.98 28.30
C GLN A 503 23.71 10.59 28.93
N GLU A 504 23.07 11.47 29.68
CA GLU A 504 21.71 11.26 30.17
C GLU A 504 20.67 11.39 29.04
N ILE A 505 19.60 10.62 29.14
CA ILE A 505 18.51 10.55 28.14
C ILE A 505 17.18 11.12 28.63
N THR A 506 17.19 11.75 29.81
CA THR A 506 16.01 12.34 30.44
C THR A 506 15.74 13.74 29.91
N ALA A 507 14.48 14.18 29.97
CA ALA A 507 14.11 15.55 29.62
C ALA A 507 14.73 16.60 30.55
N SER A 508 15.23 16.21 31.73
CA SER A 508 15.95 17.10 32.63
C SER A 508 17.20 16.46 33.21
N ILE A 509 18.20 17.29 33.51
CA ILE A 509 19.43 16.93 34.21
C ILE A 509 19.71 17.91 35.35
N ILE A 510 20.39 17.45 36.39
CA ILE A 510 20.88 18.29 37.48
C ILE A 510 22.38 18.51 37.27
N VAL A 511 22.80 19.77 37.20
CA VAL A 511 24.20 20.13 36.96
C VAL A 511 24.81 20.81 38.18
N THR A 512 26.00 20.35 38.56
CA THR A 512 26.73 20.79 39.77
C THR A 512 28.08 21.44 39.45
N GLN A 513 28.44 21.50 38.16
CA GLN A 513 29.71 22.04 37.69
C GLN A 513 29.47 23.06 36.57
N PRO A 514 30.35 24.06 36.42
CA PRO A 514 30.32 24.96 35.27
C PRO A 514 30.70 24.19 33.99
N GLY A 515 30.07 24.54 32.88
CA GLY A 515 30.25 23.84 31.61
C GLY A 515 29.24 24.27 30.55
N THR A 516 29.46 23.81 29.32
CA THR A 516 28.45 23.91 28.26
C THR A 516 27.65 22.62 28.22
N TYR A 517 26.35 22.73 28.44
CA TYR A 517 25.42 21.61 28.42
C TYR A 517 24.64 21.66 27.12
N GLY A 518 24.87 20.66 26.27
CA GLY A 518 24.19 20.50 24.99
C GLY A 518 23.19 19.35 25.08
N VAL A 519 22.05 19.50 24.43
CA VAL A 519 21.05 18.44 24.31
C VAL A 519 20.65 18.28 22.85
N THR A 520 20.71 17.04 22.37
CA THR A 520 20.14 16.64 21.08
C THR A 520 18.73 16.11 21.35
N GLY A 521 17.72 16.84 20.90
CA GLY A 521 16.33 16.37 20.92
C GLY A 521 16.00 15.66 19.61
N THR A 522 15.34 14.50 19.70
CA THR A 522 14.89 13.72 18.54
C THR A 522 13.37 13.62 18.54
N ASN A 523 12.75 13.84 17.38
CA ASN A 523 11.37 13.45 17.10
C ASN A 523 11.31 12.57 15.84
N SER A 524 10.10 12.20 15.41
CA SER A 524 9.90 11.38 14.21
C SER A 524 10.49 11.97 12.92
N CYS A 525 10.78 13.28 12.91
CA CYS A 525 11.27 14.02 11.75
C CYS A 525 12.73 14.45 11.83
N GLY A 526 13.48 13.93 12.80
CA GLY A 526 14.92 14.11 12.88
C GLY A 526 15.37 14.69 14.21
N GLN A 527 16.52 15.38 14.17
CA GLN A 527 17.22 15.86 15.36
C GLN A 527 17.48 17.35 15.28
N ALA A 528 17.46 18.01 16.44
CA ALA A 528 17.93 19.37 16.59
C ALA A 528 18.69 19.49 17.91
N ASP A 529 19.66 20.40 17.93
CA ASP A 529 20.51 20.63 19.09
C ASP A 529 20.17 21.96 19.75
N ALA A 530 20.23 21.98 21.07
CA ALA A 530 20.26 23.21 21.87
C ALA A 530 21.45 23.15 22.83
N GLN A 531 21.96 24.32 23.23
CA GLN A 531 23.03 24.41 24.21
C GLN A 531 22.80 25.58 25.17
N ILE A 532 23.23 25.39 26.41
CA ILE A 532 23.26 26.43 27.44
C ILE A 532 24.62 26.41 28.14
N VAL A 533 25.10 27.59 28.53
CA VAL A 533 26.38 27.74 29.23
C VAL A 533 26.10 28.03 30.71
N ILE A 534 26.64 27.19 31.58
CA ILE A 534 26.67 27.39 33.02
C ILE A 534 28.07 27.88 33.40
N THR A 535 28.14 29.07 33.99
CA THR A 535 29.40 29.72 34.33
C THR A 535 29.74 29.53 35.80
N ALA A 536 31.04 29.50 36.12
CA ALA A 536 31.50 29.37 37.49
C ALA A 536 31.29 30.69 38.23
N GLY A 537 30.59 30.64 39.36
CA GLY A 537 30.57 31.74 40.31
C GLY A 537 31.74 31.64 41.29
N THR A 538 32.37 32.77 41.62
CA THR A 538 33.41 32.84 42.65
C THR A 538 32.87 33.53 43.89
N PRO A 539 33.17 33.04 45.10
CA PRO A 539 32.90 33.78 46.33
C PRO A 539 33.54 35.19 46.28
N PRO A 540 32.95 36.19 46.95
CA PRO A 540 33.56 37.51 47.01
C PRO A 540 34.90 37.47 47.75
N MET A 541 35.81 38.37 47.39
CA MET A 541 37.05 38.64 48.13
C MET A 541 37.06 40.12 48.49
N ILE A 542 36.78 40.44 49.75
CA ILE A 542 36.62 41.84 50.16
C ILE A 542 37.97 42.48 50.47
N THR A 543 38.17 43.67 49.92
CA THR A 543 39.35 44.50 50.22
C THR A 543 38.92 45.89 50.67
N ILE A 544 39.67 46.49 51.60
CA ILE A 544 39.46 47.86 52.07
C ILE A 544 40.63 48.72 51.59
N THR A 545 40.31 49.81 50.89
CA THR A 545 41.28 50.80 50.41
C THR A 545 41.03 52.14 51.08
N PRO A 546 41.95 52.64 51.92
CA PRO A 546 41.86 54.00 52.46
C PRO A 546 42.28 55.03 51.39
N ASP A 547 41.63 56.20 51.36
CA ASP A 547 41.98 57.32 50.47
C ASP A 547 43.14 58.19 50.98
N GLY A 548 43.62 57.89 52.19
CA GLY A 548 44.68 58.61 52.90
C GLY A 548 45.33 57.74 53.98
N PRO A 549 46.18 58.34 54.85
CA PRO A 549 46.81 57.60 55.94
C PRO A 549 45.77 57.11 56.96
N THR A 550 45.95 55.89 57.47
CA THR A 550 45.10 55.31 58.54
C THR A 550 45.53 55.71 59.95
N THR A 551 46.62 56.49 60.05
CA THR A 551 47.09 57.13 61.27
C THR A 551 47.14 58.63 61.01
N PHE A 552 46.40 59.43 61.78
CA PHE A 552 46.31 60.88 61.61
C PHE A 552 46.12 61.61 62.95
N CYS A 553 46.36 62.93 62.97
CA CYS A 553 46.22 63.75 64.18
C CYS A 553 44.74 63.97 64.55
N ALA A 554 44.47 64.24 65.83
CA ALA A 554 43.14 64.64 66.29
C ALA A 554 42.55 65.77 65.41
N GLY A 555 41.30 65.58 64.95
CA GLY A 555 40.62 66.46 63.99
C GLY A 555 40.78 66.07 62.50
N GLY A 556 41.62 65.08 62.18
CA GLY A 556 41.72 64.50 60.84
C GLY A 556 40.61 63.49 60.51
N SER A 557 40.59 63.01 59.26
CA SER A 557 39.71 61.93 58.80
C SER A 557 40.33 61.13 57.66
N VAL A 558 39.83 59.92 57.44
CA VAL A 558 40.14 59.08 56.27
C VAL A 558 38.85 58.45 55.74
N THR A 559 38.74 58.25 54.44
CA THR A 559 37.64 57.50 53.82
C THR A 559 38.11 56.08 53.51
N LEU A 560 37.39 55.10 54.04
CA LEU A 560 37.62 53.68 53.78
C LEU A 560 36.66 53.23 52.67
N THR A 561 37.18 52.69 51.57
CA THR A 561 36.39 52.17 50.45
C THR A 561 36.53 50.67 50.32
N ALA A 562 35.42 49.94 50.38
CA ALA A 562 35.38 48.50 50.16
C ALA A 562 35.18 48.16 48.67
N SER A 563 35.82 47.08 48.22
CA SER A 563 35.64 46.52 46.88
C SER A 563 35.59 44.99 46.91
N GLY A 564 35.11 44.35 45.84
CA GLY A 564 35.05 42.89 45.70
C GLY A 564 33.67 42.23 45.87
N ALA A 565 32.61 43.03 46.05
CA ALA A 565 31.22 42.57 46.15
C ALA A 565 30.19 43.54 45.54
N ASP A 566 28.92 43.09 45.46
CA ASP A 566 27.81 43.88 44.93
C ASP A 566 27.21 44.84 45.97
N THR A 567 27.20 44.42 47.24
CA THR A 567 26.71 45.24 48.36
C THR A 567 27.66 45.16 49.54
N TYR A 568 27.64 46.18 50.41
CA TYR A 568 28.55 46.33 51.55
C TYR A 568 27.81 46.83 52.78
N LEU A 569 28.16 46.28 53.94
CA LEU A 569 27.64 46.68 55.25
C LEU A 569 28.82 46.86 56.24
N TRP A 570 29.04 48.10 56.65
CA TRP A 570 30.06 48.46 57.62
C TRP A 570 29.54 48.37 59.04
N ASN A 571 30.36 47.81 59.94
CA ASN A 571 30.09 47.68 61.37
C ASN A 571 28.67 47.14 61.68
N ALA A 572 28.17 46.24 60.82
CA ALA A 572 26.83 45.64 60.84
C ALA A 572 25.63 46.60 60.74
N GLN A 573 25.84 47.90 60.45
CA GLN A 573 24.75 48.89 60.53
C GLN A 573 24.76 49.93 59.39
N GLN A 574 25.90 50.19 58.76
CA GLN A 574 26.04 51.27 57.78
C GLN A 574 26.20 50.71 56.36
N PRO A 575 25.16 50.79 55.51
CA PRO A 575 25.26 50.33 54.14
C PRO A 575 26.06 51.31 53.28
N GLY A 576 26.81 50.79 52.33
CA GLY A 576 27.52 51.60 51.32
C GLY A 576 28.95 51.14 51.09
N ALA A 577 29.47 51.42 49.88
CA ALA A 577 30.82 51.02 49.50
C ALA A 577 31.92 51.80 50.25
N SER A 578 31.59 52.91 50.92
CA SER A 578 32.57 53.73 51.63
C SER A 578 32.03 54.35 52.92
N ILE A 579 32.91 54.55 53.89
CA ILE A 579 32.64 55.30 55.14
C ILE A 579 33.77 56.30 55.40
N THR A 580 33.44 57.45 55.99
CA THR A 580 34.44 58.42 56.49
C THR A 580 34.58 58.25 58.00
N VAL A 581 35.81 58.12 58.47
CA VAL A 581 36.13 57.81 59.87
C VAL A 581 37.02 58.89 60.48
N THR A 582 36.70 59.29 61.72
CA THR A 582 37.36 60.39 62.46
C THR A 582 37.87 59.96 63.83
N THR A 583 37.59 58.71 64.24
CA THR A 583 37.92 58.17 65.56
C THR A 583 38.79 56.93 65.42
N ALA A 584 39.64 56.66 66.41
CA ALA A 584 40.43 55.43 66.46
C ALA A 584 39.52 54.22 66.67
N GLY A 585 39.80 53.11 65.99
CA GLY A 585 39.00 51.89 66.08
C GLY A 585 39.31 50.86 64.99
N THR A 586 38.72 49.67 65.14
CA THR A 586 38.70 48.64 64.09
C THR A 586 37.39 48.74 63.32
N TYR A 587 37.49 48.95 62.01
CA TYR A 587 36.36 49.02 61.10
C TYR A 587 36.24 47.71 60.33
N VAL A 588 35.06 47.11 60.35
CA VAL A 588 34.76 45.85 59.65
C VAL A 588 33.74 46.09 58.55
N VAL A 589 33.92 45.43 57.41
CA VAL A 589 32.95 45.44 56.31
C VAL A 589 32.61 44.02 55.92
N GLU A 590 31.33 43.74 55.76
CA GLU A 590 30.83 42.52 55.12
C GLU A 590 30.35 42.88 53.71
N GLY A 591 30.85 42.17 52.71
CA GLY A 591 30.43 42.32 51.32
C GLY A 591 29.70 41.09 50.83
N THR A 592 28.61 41.29 50.10
CA THR A 592 27.73 40.22 49.61
C THR A 592 27.66 40.23 48.08
N THR A 593 27.78 39.05 47.49
CA THR A 593 27.51 38.77 46.06
C THR A 593 26.48 37.66 45.91
N ALA A 594 26.09 37.35 44.67
CA ALA A 594 25.31 36.16 44.37
C ALA A 594 25.94 34.84 44.90
N CYS A 595 27.26 34.80 45.11
CA CYS A 595 27.97 33.62 45.59
C CYS A 595 28.31 33.60 47.09
N GLY A 596 27.68 34.48 47.88
CA GLY A 596 27.80 34.49 49.33
C GLY A 596 28.37 35.80 49.86
N ASN A 597 28.82 35.75 51.12
CA ASN A 597 29.38 36.87 51.87
C ASN A 597 30.85 36.61 52.23
N ASP A 598 31.63 37.67 52.28
CA ASP A 598 33.00 37.68 52.81
C ASP A 598 33.23 38.99 53.59
N GLY A 599 34.25 39.04 54.43
CA GLY A 599 34.50 40.16 55.32
C GLY A 599 35.95 40.60 55.38
N ALA A 600 36.17 41.90 55.54
CA ALA A 600 37.49 42.48 55.77
C ALA A 600 37.46 43.43 56.98
N SER A 601 38.64 43.70 57.56
CA SER A 601 38.80 44.65 58.65
C SER A 601 40.04 45.52 58.48
N ILE A 602 39.99 46.75 58.98
CA ILE A 602 41.11 47.69 58.99
C ILE A 602 41.15 48.45 60.32
N VAL A 603 42.35 48.75 60.82
CA VAL A 603 42.56 49.53 62.04
C VAL A 603 42.90 50.97 61.69
N VAL A 604 42.27 51.91 62.39
CA VAL A 604 42.51 53.35 62.28
C VAL A 604 43.00 53.86 63.63
N GLU A 605 44.07 54.66 63.61
CA GLU A 605 44.69 55.26 64.78
C GLU A 605 44.60 56.79 64.72
N VAL A 606 44.30 57.41 65.86
CA VAL A 606 44.25 58.87 65.99
C VAL A 606 45.25 59.30 67.04
N ILE A 607 46.19 60.16 66.67
CA ILE A 607 47.23 60.67 67.56
C ILE A 607 46.71 61.95 68.24
N ASP A 608 46.59 61.88 69.56
CA ASP A 608 46.22 63.02 70.41
C ASP A 608 47.44 63.47 71.23
N LEU A 609 48.08 64.55 70.78
CA LEU A 609 49.35 65.04 71.31
C LEU A 609 49.16 66.38 72.03
N SER A 610 49.44 66.39 73.34
CA SER A 610 49.41 67.62 74.14
C SER A 610 50.78 67.89 74.78
N ALA A 611 51.39 69.01 74.39
CA ALA A 611 52.67 69.47 74.92
C ALA A 611 52.51 70.06 76.33
N SER A 612 53.39 69.68 77.25
CA SER A 612 53.44 70.25 78.60
C SER A 612 54.83 70.06 79.22
N PHE A 613 55.27 71.02 80.05
CA PHE A 613 56.53 70.90 80.80
C PHE A 613 56.57 71.73 82.08
N THR A 614 57.54 71.41 82.95
CA THR A 614 57.91 72.19 84.13
C THR A 614 59.37 72.64 84.08
N ALA A 615 59.71 73.69 84.84
CA ALA A 615 61.07 74.23 84.94
C ALA A 615 61.35 74.65 86.38
N ASP A 616 62.54 74.36 86.90
CA ASP A 616 62.96 74.72 88.26
C ASP A 616 64.46 75.09 88.31
N PRO A 617 64.83 76.26 88.87
CA PRO A 617 63.98 77.36 89.30
C PRO A 617 63.48 78.23 88.13
N LEU A 618 62.29 78.82 88.28
CA LEU A 618 61.72 79.78 87.30
C LEU A 618 62.35 81.18 87.37
N VAL A 619 62.98 81.53 88.50
CA VAL A 619 63.59 82.84 88.76
C VAL A 619 64.89 82.67 89.53
N GLY A 620 65.91 83.44 89.18
CA GLY A 620 67.18 83.48 89.91
C GLY A 620 68.11 84.59 89.41
N VAL A 621 69.40 84.49 89.72
CA VAL A 621 70.44 85.44 89.29
C VAL A 621 71.44 84.76 88.35
N ALA A 622 72.02 85.48 87.39
CA ALA A 622 72.99 84.91 86.48
C ALA A 622 74.32 84.54 87.19
N PRO A 623 74.96 83.39 86.88
CA PRO A 623 74.45 82.31 86.03
C PRO A 623 73.34 81.51 86.72
N LEU A 624 72.20 81.31 86.03
CA LEU A 624 71.07 80.52 86.52
C LEU A 624 70.98 79.19 85.77
N ASP A 625 71.24 78.10 86.47
CA ASP A 625 71.02 76.74 85.97
C ASP A 625 69.56 76.33 86.20
N VAL A 626 68.83 76.03 85.13
CA VAL A 626 67.42 75.62 85.17
C VAL A 626 67.27 74.22 84.62
N SER A 627 66.63 73.34 85.40
CA SER A 627 66.24 72.01 84.98
C SER A 627 64.84 72.02 84.40
N PHE A 628 64.68 71.51 83.18
CA PHE A 628 63.39 71.36 82.50
C PHE A 628 62.95 69.91 82.52
N THR A 629 61.67 69.66 82.83
CA THR A 629 61.07 68.30 82.81
C THR A 629 59.88 68.27 81.85
N ASN A 630 59.92 67.40 80.85
CA ASN A 630 58.81 67.17 79.92
C ASN A 630 57.67 66.37 80.59
N THR A 631 56.43 66.86 80.48
CA THR A 631 55.22 66.26 81.06
C THR A 631 54.10 66.05 80.03
N SER A 632 54.44 65.95 78.73
CA SER A 632 53.49 65.81 77.63
C SER A 632 52.70 64.47 77.66
N THR A 633 51.43 64.47 77.24
CA THR A 633 50.45 63.37 77.47
C THR A 633 50.70 62.10 76.65
N ALA A 634 51.30 62.25 75.48
CA ALA A 634 51.89 61.17 74.70
C ALA A 634 53.33 61.63 74.48
N GLN A 635 54.31 60.86 74.97
CA GLN A 635 55.71 61.20 74.79
C GLN A 635 55.99 61.23 73.30
N GLY A 636 55.98 62.44 72.72
CA GLY A 636 56.25 62.63 71.30
C GLY A 636 57.56 61.92 70.95
N THR A 637 57.61 61.26 69.82
CA THR A 637 58.81 60.56 69.34
C THR A 637 60.02 61.50 69.17
N SER A 638 59.80 62.81 69.18
CA SER A 638 60.86 63.80 69.36
C SER A 638 60.42 65.05 70.14
N THR A 639 61.37 65.63 70.88
CA THR A 639 61.23 66.89 71.60
C THR A 639 62.20 67.93 71.02
N SER A 640 61.78 69.19 70.99
CA SER A 640 62.63 70.32 70.64
C SER A 640 62.37 71.47 71.60
N TRP A 641 63.43 71.94 72.21
CA TRP A 641 63.44 73.05 73.16
C TRP A 641 64.10 74.27 72.52
N ALA A 642 63.45 75.42 72.64
CA ALA A 642 64.06 76.72 72.39
C ALA A 642 64.04 77.50 73.71
N PHE A 643 65.19 77.85 74.26
CA PHE A 643 65.30 78.45 75.59
C PHE A 643 65.10 79.98 75.58
N GLY A 644 65.01 80.61 74.41
CA GLY A 644 64.73 82.05 74.26
C GLY A 644 65.95 82.96 74.34
N ASP A 645 67.13 82.43 74.69
CA ASP A 645 68.43 83.12 74.67
C ASP A 645 69.29 82.79 73.43
N GLY A 646 68.74 81.98 72.52
CA GLY A 646 69.43 81.41 71.36
C GLY A 646 69.90 79.96 71.57
N GLY A 647 69.85 79.43 72.80
CA GLY A 647 70.09 78.02 73.11
C GLY A 647 68.93 77.11 72.71
N THR A 648 69.26 75.86 72.35
CA THR A 648 68.29 74.82 71.98
C THR A 648 68.69 73.47 72.55
N SER A 649 67.72 72.57 72.74
CA SER A 649 67.99 71.17 73.10
C SER A 649 66.99 70.22 72.46
N THR A 650 67.39 68.97 72.24
CA THR A 650 66.52 67.86 71.83
C THR A 650 66.48 66.75 72.87
N ALA A 651 67.05 66.97 74.06
CA ALA A 651 66.88 66.03 75.16
C ALA A 651 65.41 66.06 75.62
N ASP A 652 64.91 64.92 76.11
CA ASP A 652 63.55 64.85 76.64
C ASP A 652 63.35 65.88 77.77
N SER A 653 64.28 65.91 78.73
CA SER A 653 64.27 66.82 79.87
C SER A 653 65.67 67.43 80.08
N PRO A 654 65.99 68.58 79.44
CA PRO A 654 67.31 69.19 79.48
C PRO A 654 67.54 70.09 80.69
N ASP A 655 68.81 70.29 81.04
CA ASP A 655 69.26 71.43 81.85
C ASP A 655 69.79 72.54 80.92
N HIS A 656 69.59 73.81 81.29
CA HIS A 656 70.15 74.96 80.56
C HIS A 656 70.58 76.08 81.50
N SER A 657 71.72 76.71 81.19
CA SER A 657 72.35 77.76 82.00
C SER A 657 72.19 79.13 81.35
N TYR A 658 71.49 80.05 82.01
CA TYR A 658 71.35 81.43 81.54
C TYR A 658 72.44 82.32 82.16
N LEU A 659 73.33 82.85 81.33
CA LEU A 659 74.51 83.60 81.78
C LEU A 659 74.30 85.12 81.88
N ILE A 660 73.20 85.63 81.36
CA ILE A 660 72.89 87.06 81.28
C ILE A 660 71.51 87.31 81.91
N ASP A 661 71.38 88.41 82.65
CA ASP A 661 70.10 88.86 83.17
C ASP A 661 69.10 89.15 82.02
N GLY A 662 67.88 88.64 82.14
CA GLY A 662 66.87 88.73 81.10
C GLY A 662 65.59 87.95 81.42
N THR A 663 64.59 88.11 80.56
CA THR A 663 63.37 87.31 80.56
C THR A 663 63.36 86.46 79.31
N TYR A 664 63.30 85.14 79.48
CA TYR A 664 63.44 84.17 78.42
C TYR A 664 62.16 83.37 78.23
N ASN A 665 61.63 83.36 77.01
CA ASN A 665 60.47 82.55 76.64
C ASN A 665 60.93 81.18 76.16
N VAL A 666 60.70 80.17 76.99
CA VAL A 666 61.04 78.78 76.69
C VAL A 666 59.86 78.14 75.97
N VAL A 667 60.16 77.47 74.86
CA VAL A 667 59.17 76.73 74.06
C VAL A 667 59.59 75.26 73.99
N LEU A 668 58.71 74.36 74.46
CA LEU A 668 58.79 72.93 74.17
C LEU A 668 57.88 72.65 72.98
N THR A 669 58.42 72.05 71.93
CA THR A 669 57.66 71.43 70.84
C THR A 669 57.84 69.93 70.90
N VAL A 670 56.74 69.18 71.03
CA VAL A 670 56.73 67.73 70.88
C VAL A 670 56.15 67.36 69.52
N SER A 671 56.67 66.32 68.90
CA SER A 671 56.10 65.77 67.67
C SER A 671 56.00 64.26 67.71
N ASP A 672 54.92 63.73 67.13
CA ASP A 672 54.71 62.30 66.95
C ASP A 672 54.04 61.99 65.61
N GLN A 673 54.68 61.13 64.80
CA GLN A 673 54.25 60.74 63.45
C GLN A 673 53.66 61.88 62.59
N GLY A 674 54.30 63.06 62.64
CA GLY A 674 53.90 64.26 61.87
C GLY A 674 52.92 65.19 62.59
N CYS A 675 52.34 64.80 63.71
CA CYS A 675 51.56 65.66 64.60
C CYS A 675 52.49 66.47 65.50
N THR A 676 52.21 67.76 65.70
CA THR A 676 53.03 68.65 66.54
C THR A 676 52.18 69.36 67.57
N SER A 677 52.70 69.51 68.77
CA SER A 677 52.08 70.31 69.84
C SER A 677 53.16 71.13 70.55
N SER A 678 52.82 72.33 71.05
CA SER A 678 53.78 73.23 71.69
C SER A 678 53.28 73.82 73.00
N ALA A 679 54.16 73.91 73.99
CA ALA A 679 53.93 74.57 75.27
C ALA A 679 54.99 75.64 75.52
N THR A 680 54.66 76.68 76.30
CA THR A 680 55.55 77.81 76.59
C THR A 680 55.59 78.17 78.07
N ALA A 681 56.76 78.53 78.58
CA ALA A 681 56.93 79.10 79.93
C ALA A 681 58.01 80.19 79.93
N VAL A 682 58.04 81.01 80.99
CA VAL A 682 58.96 82.14 81.13
C VAL A 682 59.97 81.90 82.25
N ILE A 683 61.25 82.12 81.98
CA ILE A 683 62.36 82.13 82.96
C ILE A 683 62.87 83.55 83.14
N ILE A 684 63.11 83.96 84.40
CA ILE A 684 63.58 85.31 84.73
C ILE A 684 64.94 85.25 85.45
N VAL A 685 65.92 85.96 84.91
CA VAL A 685 67.30 86.00 85.43
C VAL A 685 67.66 87.44 85.78
N GLY A 686 68.04 87.69 87.03
CA GLY A 686 68.44 89.01 87.54
C GLY A 686 67.52 89.57 88.63
N THR A 687 68.04 90.50 89.44
CA THR A 687 67.28 91.18 90.50
C THR A 687 66.68 92.50 90.01
N GLY A 688 65.35 92.58 89.88
CA GLY A 688 64.64 93.86 89.66
C GLY A 688 63.60 93.88 88.55
N ASN A 689 63.47 92.83 87.75
CA ASN A 689 62.51 92.76 86.63
C ASN A 689 61.42 91.69 86.85
N THR A 690 60.84 91.58 88.05
CA THR A 690 59.68 90.71 88.27
C THR A 690 58.40 91.44 87.84
N PRO A 691 57.79 91.11 86.68
CA PRO A 691 56.49 91.66 86.31
C PRO A 691 55.42 91.28 87.35
N PRO A 692 54.40 92.13 87.57
CA PRO A 692 53.34 91.85 88.54
C PRO A 692 52.58 90.59 88.16
N SER A 693 52.17 89.83 89.17
CA SER A 693 51.36 88.63 88.99
C SER A 693 49.88 89.00 88.82
N SER A 694 49.18 88.31 87.93
CA SER A 694 47.74 88.50 87.73
C SER A 694 47.03 87.17 87.51
N ILE A 695 45.76 87.08 87.92
CA ILE A 695 44.92 85.89 87.77
C ILE A 695 43.49 86.25 87.40
N PHE A 696 42.95 85.54 86.42
CA PHE A 696 41.53 85.55 86.06
C PHE A 696 41.01 84.12 85.91
N ILE A 697 39.92 83.82 86.63
CA ILE A 697 39.23 82.54 86.61
C ILE A 697 37.81 82.76 86.06
N PRO A 698 37.47 82.26 84.87
CA PRO A 698 36.11 82.31 84.36
C PRO A 698 35.14 81.55 85.26
N ASN A 699 33.86 81.93 85.28
CA ASN A 699 32.84 81.31 86.12
C ASN A 699 31.81 80.47 85.34
N VAL A 700 31.89 80.40 84.00
CA VAL A 700 30.97 79.64 83.15
C VAL A 700 31.64 79.21 81.85
N PHE A 701 31.35 78.00 81.36
CA PHE A 701 31.73 77.54 80.01
C PHE A 701 30.75 76.47 79.47
N SER A 702 30.80 76.21 78.15
CA SER A 702 29.85 75.37 77.42
C SER A 702 30.50 74.24 76.60
N PRO A 703 30.77 73.08 77.21
CA PRO A 703 31.45 71.94 76.57
C PRO A 703 30.51 71.09 75.69
N ASN A 704 30.04 71.66 74.58
CA ASN A 704 29.11 71.04 73.62
C ASN A 704 29.80 70.52 72.33
N GLY A 705 31.09 70.77 72.17
CA GLY A 705 31.91 70.33 71.04
C GLY A 705 31.78 71.18 69.79
N ASP A 706 31.27 72.43 69.89
CA ASP A 706 31.14 73.35 68.76
C ASP A 706 32.41 74.17 68.46
N GLY A 707 33.45 73.99 69.25
CA GLY A 707 34.73 74.68 69.17
C GLY A 707 34.75 76.04 69.89
N VAL A 708 33.62 76.48 70.45
CA VAL A 708 33.45 77.78 71.11
C VAL A 708 33.17 77.56 72.60
N ASN A 709 34.09 78.04 73.44
CA ASN A 709 33.92 78.01 74.91
C ASN A 709 33.76 76.58 75.49
N ASP A 710 34.33 75.58 74.81
CA ASP A 710 34.28 74.16 75.21
C ASP A 710 35.19 73.79 76.38
N GLN A 711 36.12 74.68 76.74
CA GLN A 711 37.00 74.47 77.88
C GLN A 711 37.07 75.75 78.73
N LEU A 712 37.10 75.53 80.05
CA LEU A 712 37.43 76.56 81.02
C LEU A 712 38.94 76.77 81.03
N TYR A 713 39.43 77.91 80.56
CA TYR A 713 40.85 78.27 80.61
C TYR A 713 41.15 79.24 81.74
N LEU A 714 42.13 78.90 82.59
CA LEU A 714 42.70 79.83 83.56
C LEU A 714 43.66 80.79 82.86
N ARG A 715 43.60 82.08 83.22
CA ARG A 715 44.57 83.07 82.74
C ARG A 715 45.39 83.55 83.92
N ALA A 716 46.59 83.00 84.06
CA ALA A 716 47.52 83.33 85.11
C ALA A 716 48.83 83.85 84.51
N GLU A 717 49.21 85.08 84.86
CA GLU A 717 50.48 85.66 84.43
C GLU A 717 51.45 85.73 85.59
N ASN A 718 52.71 85.36 85.32
CA ASN A 718 53.82 85.49 86.25
C ASN A 718 53.60 84.78 87.61
N MET A 719 53.13 83.52 87.63
CA MET A 719 52.91 82.74 88.89
C MET A 719 53.88 81.56 89.06
N SER A 720 54.70 81.52 90.11
CA SER A 720 55.57 80.37 90.44
C SER A 720 54.83 79.08 90.80
N VAL A 721 53.63 79.18 91.37
CA VAL A 721 52.77 78.03 91.72
C VAL A 721 51.35 78.37 91.32
N LEU A 722 50.65 77.39 90.73
CA LEU A 722 49.25 77.46 90.36
C LEU A 722 48.60 76.12 90.69
N ASP A 723 47.56 76.15 91.53
CA ASP A 723 46.80 74.96 91.91
C ASP A 723 45.31 75.30 92.11
N LEU A 724 44.46 74.82 91.20
CA LEU A 724 43.02 74.99 91.24
C LEU A 724 42.35 73.62 91.34
N SER A 725 41.74 73.30 92.49
CA SER A 725 40.93 72.08 92.64
C SER A 725 39.46 72.40 92.43
N ILE A 726 38.78 71.59 91.61
CA ILE A 726 37.35 71.69 91.28
C ILE A 726 36.60 70.53 91.91
N TYR A 727 35.52 70.84 92.61
CA TYR A 727 34.69 69.90 93.35
C TYR A 727 33.26 69.90 92.83
N ASN A 728 32.63 68.73 92.82
CA ASN A 728 31.19 68.61 92.61
C ASN A 728 30.40 68.97 93.89
N ARG A 729 29.06 68.96 93.80
CA ARG A 729 28.16 69.27 94.92
C ARG A 729 28.31 68.37 96.16
N TYR A 730 28.96 67.22 96.02
CA TYR A 730 29.19 66.26 97.11
C TYR A 730 30.56 66.44 97.77
N GLY A 731 31.35 67.44 97.35
CA GLY A 731 32.70 67.68 97.86
C GLY A 731 33.76 66.75 97.29
N GLN A 732 33.43 65.98 96.26
CA GLN A 732 34.41 65.15 95.55
C GLN A 732 35.15 66.00 94.51
N GLU A 733 36.47 65.94 94.53
CA GLU A 733 37.32 66.58 93.52
C GLU A 733 37.12 65.87 92.18
N VAL A 734 36.68 66.62 91.18
CA VAL A 734 36.42 66.12 89.82
C VAL A 734 37.54 66.49 88.87
N ALA A 735 38.20 67.62 89.08
CA ALA A 735 39.31 68.07 88.27
C ALA A 735 40.27 68.92 89.09
N ARG A 736 41.52 69.00 88.66
CA ARG A 736 42.54 69.84 89.26
C ARG A 736 43.42 70.43 88.18
N LEU A 737 43.47 71.75 88.10
CA LEU A 737 44.26 72.49 87.13
C LEU A 737 45.53 72.97 87.81
N LYS A 738 46.66 72.74 87.15
CA LYS A 738 48.00 73.12 87.62
C LYS A 738 48.75 73.77 86.48
N ARG A 739 49.89 74.37 86.77
CA ARG A 739 50.82 74.86 85.74
C ARG A 739 51.11 73.74 84.72
N GLY A 740 50.90 74.02 83.43
CA GLY A 740 51.00 73.05 82.33
C GLY A 740 49.69 72.31 81.98
N HIS A 741 48.65 72.43 82.81
CA HIS A 741 47.31 71.85 82.60
C HIS A 741 46.25 72.84 83.13
N GLU A 742 46.14 73.97 82.45
CA GLU A 742 45.38 75.15 82.89
C GLU A 742 43.98 75.24 82.24
N SER A 743 43.52 74.14 81.65
CA SER A 743 42.18 74.04 81.08
C SER A 743 41.39 72.86 81.64
N TRP A 744 40.06 72.98 81.58
CA TRP A 744 39.15 71.90 81.95
C TRP A 744 37.98 71.82 80.98
N ASP A 745 37.73 70.63 80.46
CA ASP A 745 36.72 70.31 79.43
C ASP A 745 35.44 69.67 80.03
N ALA A 746 35.22 69.86 81.34
CA ALA A 746 34.14 69.23 82.09
C ALA A 746 34.21 67.70 82.12
N ARG A 747 35.40 67.12 82.19
CA ARG A 747 35.61 65.69 82.48
C ARG A 747 36.23 65.46 83.85
N THR A 748 35.92 64.32 84.45
CA THR A 748 36.58 63.85 85.66
C THR A 748 38.01 63.40 85.36
N PHE A 749 38.80 63.11 86.39
CA PHE A 749 40.10 62.44 86.23
C PHE A 749 40.04 61.10 85.48
N SER A 750 38.87 60.43 85.42
CA SER A 750 38.66 59.20 84.65
C SER A 750 38.20 59.45 83.21
N GLY A 751 38.12 60.71 82.76
CA GLY A 751 37.69 61.08 81.41
C GLY A 751 36.17 61.09 81.20
N GLU A 752 35.39 60.83 82.25
CA GLU A 752 33.92 60.85 82.17
C GLU A 752 33.41 62.29 82.19
N THR A 753 32.45 62.61 81.33
CA THR A 753 31.82 63.94 81.32
C THR A 753 31.05 64.17 82.61
N VAL A 754 31.34 65.25 83.32
CA VAL A 754 30.56 65.65 84.50
C VAL A 754 29.22 66.23 84.05
N PRO A 755 28.11 66.00 84.78
CA PRO A 755 26.80 66.56 84.42
C PRO A 755 26.78 68.10 84.42
N ASP A 756 25.83 68.68 83.71
CA ASP A 756 25.58 70.12 83.76
C ASP A 756 25.21 70.56 85.18
N GLY A 757 25.73 71.72 85.60
CA GLY A 757 25.51 72.22 86.95
C GLY A 757 26.63 73.10 87.48
N THR A 758 26.53 73.42 88.78
CA THR A 758 27.48 74.28 89.48
C THR A 758 28.53 73.45 90.23
N TYR A 759 29.79 73.79 90.00
CA TYR A 759 30.97 73.22 90.61
C TYR A 759 31.67 74.28 91.44
N PHE A 760 32.42 73.86 92.45
CA PHE A 760 33.10 74.76 93.39
C PHE A 760 34.60 74.64 93.18
N TYR A 761 35.33 75.74 93.22
CA TYR A 761 36.78 75.71 93.14
C TYR A 761 37.46 76.32 94.36
N VAL A 762 38.60 75.75 94.71
CA VAL A 762 39.59 76.32 95.63
C VAL A 762 40.87 76.54 94.85
N PHE A 763 41.39 77.76 94.89
CA PHE A 763 42.57 78.18 94.15
C PHE A 763 43.64 78.69 95.10
N GLU A 764 44.85 78.17 94.97
CA GLU A 764 46.05 78.67 95.64
C GLU A 764 47.17 78.89 94.62
N ALA A 765 47.81 80.06 94.69
CA ALA A 765 48.93 80.40 93.80
C ALA A 765 49.94 81.32 94.48
N ASN A 766 51.19 81.25 94.01
CA ASN A 766 52.28 82.14 94.43
C ASN A 766 52.77 82.90 93.20
N GLY A 767 52.59 84.22 93.17
CA GLY A 767 53.16 85.12 92.18
C GLY A 767 54.70 85.14 92.19
N LEU A 768 55.29 85.37 91.01
CA LEU A 768 56.74 85.58 90.85
C LEU A 768 57.18 86.93 91.45
N ASP A 769 56.25 87.85 91.68
CA ASP A 769 56.43 89.09 92.46
C ASP A 769 56.40 88.87 93.99
N GLY A 770 56.22 87.62 94.44
CA GLY A 770 56.12 87.23 95.85
C GLY A 770 54.71 87.33 96.44
N VAL A 771 53.71 87.77 95.68
CA VAL A 771 52.31 87.88 96.14
C VAL A 771 51.67 86.48 96.20
N LYS A 772 50.98 86.16 97.29
CA LYS A 772 50.22 84.90 97.39
C LYS A 772 48.74 85.13 97.14
N TYR A 773 48.14 84.27 96.33
CA TYR A 773 46.72 84.29 95.99
C TYR A 773 46.02 83.09 96.61
N LYS A 774 44.89 83.34 97.26
CA LYS A 774 43.97 82.31 97.73
C LYS A 774 42.55 82.74 97.41
N LEU A 775 41.93 82.05 96.46
CA LEU A 775 40.60 82.38 95.94
C LEU A 775 39.69 81.16 96.04
N ASN A 776 38.39 81.40 96.17
CA ASN A 776 37.37 80.36 96.10
C ASN A 776 36.14 80.90 95.38
N GLY A 777 35.48 80.05 94.60
CA GLY A 777 34.35 80.48 93.78
C GLY A 777 33.60 79.31 93.17
N VAL A 778 32.78 79.62 92.16
CA VAL A 778 31.96 78.64 91.44
C VAL A 778 32.21 78.70 89.94
N ILE A 779 32.08 77.54 89.29
CA ILE A 779 32.10 77.35 87.84
C ILE A 779 30.79 76.68 87.43
N THR A 780 30.13 77.22 86.41
CA THR A 780 28.90 76.65 85.85
C THR A 780 29.21 75.96 84.52
N VAL A 781 28.83 74.68 84.43
CA VAL A 781 28.91 73.86 83.20
C VAL A 781 27.52 73.79 82.58
N LEU A 782 27.41 74.16 81.30
CA LEU A 782 26.15 74.17 80.53
C LEU A 782 26.39 73.55 79.14
N ARG A 783 25.72 72.45 78.79
CA ARG A 783 25.85 71.85 77.45
C ARG A 783 24.63 72.08 76.58
#